data_AF-A0A3B9HX14-F1
#
_entry.id   AF-A0A3B9HX14-F1
#
_cell.length_a   1.000
_cell.length_b   1.000
_cell.length_c   1.000
_cell.angle_alpha   90.00
_cell.angle_beta   90.00
_cell.angle_gamma   90.00
#
_symmetry.space_group_name_H-M   'P 1'
#
loop_
_entity.id
_entity.type
_entity.pdbx_description
1 polymer ?
#
loop_
_entity_poly.entity_id
_entity_poly.type
_entity_poly.pdbx_seq_one_letter_code
_entity_poly.pdbx_strand_id
1 'polypeptide(L)'
;MTAVRGANKNSGIAIFSAIFVLLVVSLLSITLHFYSRQARASAFRFQTSEVARQLAAAAIEEAFAHVLAQSEKPDGTFFRKLVERSADIDCSNLDLSEKNQRGVEIPLELTTAQTKKMEIGSRFTISATARIIDFRNVDIAGTEYYGREGVGTLELRVVVEPASAFSHAISSACTMTRHHDYKVVAIVASRDNNSQRSGYAGSYVLDYALFLRNGQEEFASSHGASLNPAQQRLVISQGSTDPTTFGKVLFGNKPGNHVYLNIDKERMHFIPSPHQKEFLYEPADQQLFRLLPDFFAALRKLARPLFADIELTYGNFVMTNFAADFLFERLPVCDKDFTETDSPSGIIEIRNALRLRRWPAASDLPISPENAGIVIEPEQNLHQILEGDVRQRFLQIASLFIELDSARIFAGPSTDSDLDSRRIEDSRLLEDFSTRKFACFDPESFSGRQPAGIDPAYLRSQIYRDTRNPDLFSRIDVSQPYQLQAGQPLPQPVFYLKRWAGRIEDPGLAAVPFAHINLWARQRISRRQLEEFGIYNPRLKKLNLRGIINCKEPIVLGSEGDIEVTGCGVLIAPGIRIESGIKKAPGSETICVLATRGQPIVVNTDQRIEASLVSMGILDRNGHVKATRRLNLYGAMAVDRLAIDKWAANEEHHITYDPALKRQNDLYQINIARWTTFERVVEKDE
;
A
#
# COMPACT_ATOMS: atom_id res chain seq x y z
N MET A 1 92.89 94.37 -34.81
CA MET A 1 93.01 93.40 -33.71
C MET A 1 91.65 93.32 -33.01
N THR A 2 90.72 92.52 -33.55
CA THR A 2 90.43 91.11 -33.20
C THR A 2 89.60 90.93 -31.91
N ALA A 3 88.28 90.91 -32.12
CA ALA A 3 87.26 90.01 -31.59
C ALA A 3 87.49 89.28 -30.25
N VAL A 4 86.74 89.65 -29.20
CA VAL A 4 86.11 88.72 -28.23
C VAL A 4 84.84 89.36 -27.64
N ARG A 5 83.71 89.34 -28.37
CA ARG A 5 82.36 89.58 -27.80
C ARG A 5 81.37 88.67 -28.53
N GLY A 6 81.13 87.49 -27.97
CA GLY A 6 80.18 86.53 -28.57
C GLY A 6 79.94 85.23 -27.82
N ALA A 7 80.71 84.88 -26.77
CA ALA A 7 80.65 83.53 -26.19
C ALA A 7 79.71 83.36 -24.96
N ASN A 8 79.23 84.42 -24.30
CA ASN A 8 78.57 84.30 -22.98
C ASN A 8 77.03 84.43 -22.95
N LYS A 9 76.34 84.73 -24.06
CA LYS A 9 74.85 84.75 -24.08
C LYS A 9 74.24 83.37 -24.36
N ASN A 10 74.91 82.53 -25.14
CA ASN A 10 74.41 81.21 -25.51
C ASN A 10 74.59 80.18 -24.37
N SER A 11 75.59 80.37 -23.49
CA SER A 11 75.81 79.52 -22.32
C SER A 11 74.74 79.70 -21.23
N GLY A 12 74.28 80.92 -20.97
CA GLY A 12 73.20 81.19 -20.01
C GLY A 12 71.83 80.66 -20.45
N ILE A 13 71.50 80.80 -21.74
CA ILE A 13 70.28 80.21 -22.33
C ILE A 13 70.37 78.69 -22.37
N ALA A 14 71.54 78.11 -22.68
CA ALA A 14 71.74 76.68 -22.63
C ALA A 14 71.62 76.10 -21.21
N ILE A 15 72.12 76.80 -20.18
CA ILE A 15 71.99 76.41 -18.78
C ILE A 15 70.54 76.51 -18.30
N PHE A 16 69.82 77.61 -18.62
CA PHE A 16 68.40 77.73 -18.28
C PHE A 16 67.54 76.69 -18.99
N SER A 17 67.78 76.44 -20.27
CA SER A 17 67.12 75.36 -21.02
C SER A 17 67.46 73.99 -20.44
N ALA A 18 68.71 73.74 -20.03
CA ALA A 18 69.10 72.49 -19.37
C ALA A 18 68.41 72.31 -18.01
N ILE A 19 68.34 73.35 -17.18
CA ILE A 19 67.62 73.33 -15.89
C ILE A 19 66.11 73.14 -16.11
N PHE A 20 65.52 73.83 -17.09
CA PHE A 20 64.11 73.69 -17.43
C PHE A 20 63.78 72.28 -17.93
N VAL A 21 64.61 71.71 -18.80
CA VAL A 21 64.51 70.31 -19.24
C VAL A 21 64.64 69.35 -18.04
N LEU A 22 65.59 69.58 -17.13
CA LEU A 22 65.75 68.79 -15.91
C LEU A 22 64.52 68.88 -14.99
N LEU A 23 63.91 70.07 -14.86
CA LEU A 23 62.70 70.30 -14.09
C LEU A 23 61.49 69.57 -14.71
N VAL A 24 61.32 69.67 -16.02
CA VAL A 24 60.25 68.98 -16.76
C VAL A 24 60.44 67.46 -16.68
N VAL A 25 61.66 66.95 -16.85
CA VAL A 25 61.97 65.51 -16.72
C VAL A 25 61.75 65.03 -15.28
N SER A 26 62.11 65.82 -14.27
CA SER A 26 61.88 65.47 -12.86
C SER A 26 60.39 65.45 -12.53
N LEU A 27 59.62 66.46 -12.99
CA LEU A 27 58.17 66.51 -12.81
C LEU A 27 57.50 65.32 -13.49
N LEU A 28 57.86 65.03 -14.75
CA LEU A 28 57.37 63.87 -15.51
C LEU A 28 57.71 62.55 -14.80
N SER A 29 58.92 62.42 -14.26
CA SER A 29 59.37 61.23 -13.52
C SER A 29 58.58 61.02 -12.22
N ILE A 30 58.27 62.11 -11.49
CA ILE A 30 57.44 62.06 -10.29
C ILE A 30 56.01 61.65 -10.64
N THR A 31 55.41 62.26 -11.68
CA THR A 31 54.07 61.87 -12.14
C THR A 31 54.04 60.42 -12.65
N LEU A 32 55.04 59.97 -13.40
CA LEU A 32 55.14 58.59 -13.87
C LEU A 32 55.27 57.62 -12.71
N HIS A 33 56.06 57.95 -11.69
CA HIS A 33 56.19 57.15 -10.48
C HIS A 33 54.87 57.08 -9.71
N PHE A 34 54.15 58.20 -9.59
CA PHE A 34 52.84 58.26 -8.95
C PHE A 34 51.81 57.41 -9.70
N TYR A 35 51.67 57.60 -11.02
CA TYR A 35 50.78 56.79 -11.86
C TYR A 35 51.16 55.31 -11.86
N SER A 36 52.46 54.97 -11.86
CA SER A 36 52.91 53.58 -11.77
C SER A 36 52.56 52.94 -10.43
N ARG A 37 52.71 53.66 -9.31
CA ARG A 37 52.28 53.19 -7.99
C ARG A 37 50.77 53.03 -7.91
N GLN A 38 50.00 53.97 -8.45
CA GLN A 38 48.54 53.91 -8.48
C GLN A 38 48.04 52.76 -9.35
N ALA A 39 48.62 52.57 -10.53
CA ALA A 39 48.30 51.46 -11.44
C ALA A 39 48.64 50.10 -10.81
N ARG A 40 49.80 49.96 -10.15
CA ARG A 40 50.18 48.73 -9.43
C ARG A 40 49.23 48.45 -8.27
N ALA A 41 48.86 49.47 -7.49
CA ALA A 41 47.91 49.31 -6.40
C ALA A 41 46.52 48.90 -6.91
N SER A 42 46.04 49.52 -8.00
CA SER A 42 44.77 49.15 -8.63
C SER A 42 44.80 47.74 -9.22
N ALA A 43 45.88 47.35 -9.89
CA ALA A 43 46.05 46.01 -10.45
C ALA A 43 46.12 44.94 -9.35
N PHE A 44 46.85 45.20 -8.27
CA PHE A 44 46.93 44.29 -7.12
C PHE A 44 45.57 44.13 -6.42
N ARG A 45 44.80 45.21 -6.27
CA ARG A 45 43.42 45.18 -5.75
C ARG A 45 42.49 44.37 -6.63
N PHE A 46 42.52 44.62 -7.93
CA PHE A 46 41.72 43.85 -8.88
C PHE A 46 42.07 42.36 -8.83
N GLN A 47 43.37 42.03 -8.81
CA GLN A 47 43.83 40.66 -8.71
C GLN A 47 43.41 39.97 -7.41
N THR A 48 43.51 40.67 -6.27
CA THR A 48 43.11 40.12 -4.96
C THR A 48 41.60 39.96 -4.83
N SER A 49 40.81 40.88 -5.39
CA SER A 49 39.35 40.77 -5.46
C SER A 49 38.91 39.61 -6.37
N GLU A 50 39.53 39.47 -7.55
CA GLU A 50 39.28 38.34 -8.46
C GLU A 50 39.60 37.00 -7.80
N VAL A 51 40.73 36.90 -7.10
CA VAL A 51 41.09 35.69 -6.35
C VAL A 51 40.06 35.40 -5.26
N ALA A 52 39.64 36.41 -4.48
CA ALA A 52 38.63 36.23 -3.44
C ALA A 52 37.30 35.69 -4.01
N ARG A 53 36.85 36.23 -5.15
CA ARG A 53 35.65 35.75 -5.85
C ARG A 53 35.79 34.33 -6.37
N GLN A 54 36.93 33.98 -6.97
CA GLN A 54 37.17 32.61 -7.45
C GLN A 54 37.22 31.60 -6.30
N LEU A 55 37.84 31.97 -5.18
CA LEU A 55 37.85 31.15 -3.97
C LEU A 55 36.44 30.97 -3.40
N ALA A 56 35.63 32.03 -3.38
CA ALA A 56 34.24 31.95 -2.92
C ALA A 56 33.40 31.04 -3.83
N ALA A 57 33.58 31.14 -5.15
CA ALA A 57 32.92 30.28 -6.12
C ALA A 57 33.31 28.80 -5.96
N ALA A 58 34.60 28.49 -5.80
CA ALA A 58 35.06 27.12 -5.56
C ALA A 58 34.52 26.55 -4.24
N ALA A 59 34.61 27.35 -3.17
CA ALA A 59 34.13 26.95 -1.85
C ALA A 59 32.62 26.70 -1.81
N ILE A 60 31.80 27.48 -2.54
CA ILE A 60 30.35 27.28 -2.51
C ILE A 60 29.92 26.01 -3.26
N GLU A 61 30.63 25.64 -4.34
CA GLU A 61 30.42 24.37 -5.03
C GLU A 61 30.81 23.17 -4.14
N GLU A 62 31.95 23.27 -3.43
CA GLU A 62 32.36 22.25 -2.46
C GLU A 62 31.34 22.13 -1.31
N ALA A 63 30.90 23.27 -0.75
CA ALA A 63 29.89 23.29 0.30
C ALA A 63 28.60 22.61 -0.14
N PHE A 64 28.14 22.90 -1.36
CA PHE A 64 26.95 22.25 -1.93
C PHE A 64 27.15 20.75 -2.11
N ALA A 65 28.30 20.31 -2.64
CA ALA A 65 28.61 18.89 -2.81
C ALA A 65 28.63 18.15 -1.45
N HIS A 66 29.23 18.75 -0.42
CA HIS A 66 29.23 18.21 0.93
C HIS A 66 27.81 18.07 1.49
N VAL A 67 27.01 19.14 1.41
CA VAL A 67 25.62 19.18 1.85
C VAL A 67 24.78 18.12 1.14
N LEU A 68 24.95 17.98 -0.18
CA LEU A 68 24.25 16.99 -0.97
C LEU A 68 24.60 15.57 -0.51
N ALA A 69 25.88 15.26 -0.31
CA ALA A 69 26.33 13.95 0.16
C ALA A 69 25.87 13.63 1.59
N GLN A 70 25.86 14.61 2.50
CA GLN A 70 25.37 14.42 3.87
C GLN A 70 23.84 14.24 3.92
N SER A 71 23.11 14.91 3.02
CA SER A 71 21.66 14.75 2.90
C SER A 71 21.21 13.40 2.32
N GLU A 72 22.15 12.56 1.88
CA GLU A 72 21.88 11.19 1.42
C GLU A 72 21.94 10.15 2.53
N LYS A 73 22.46 10.50 3.71
CA LYS A 73 22.67 9.58 4.82
C LYS A 73 21.58 9.80 5.88
N PRO A 74 20.55 8.94 5.98
CA PRO A 74 19.42 9.14 6.90
C PRO A 74 19.84 9.28 8.37
N ASP A 75 20.88 8.57 8.79
CA ASP A 75 21.41 8.64 10.17
C ASP A 75 22.37 9.82 10.43
N GLY A 76 22.73 10.53 9.35
CA GLY A 76 23.65 11.66 9.39
C GLY A 76 23.15 12.78 10.29
N THR A 77 24.06 13.43 11.01
CA THR A 77 23.71 14.56 11.88
C THR A 77 23.11 15.71 11.09
N PHE A 78 23.68 16.05 9.94
CA PHE A 78 23.17 17.12 9.07
C PHE A 78 21.79 16.77 8.46
N PHE A 79 21.59 15.52 8.05
CA PHE A 79 20.29 15.03 7.58
C PHE A 79 19.21 15.24 8.66
N ARG A 80 19.48 14.79 9.89
CA ARG A 80 18.57 14.99 11.02
C ARG A 80 18.30 16.47 11.22
N LYS A 81 19.32 17.32 11.31
CA LYS A 81 19.13 18.78 11.47
C LYS A 81 18.16 19.38 10.44
N LEU A 82 18.22 18.95 9.17
CA LEU A 82 17.30 19.41 8.13
C LEU A 82 15.86 18.88 8.29
N VAL A 83 15.68 17.62 8.67
CA VAL A 83 14.35 17.02 8.89
C VAL A 83 13.71 17.54 10.16
N GLU A 84 14.46 17.53 11.27
CA GLU A 84 13.98 17.95 12.59
C GLU A 84 13.85 19.47 12.70
N ARG A 85 14.51 20.20 11.80
CA ARG A 85 14.63 21.66 11.81
C ARG A 85 15.20 22.14 13.15
N SER A 86 16.40 21.64 13.47
CA SER A 86 17.09 21.99 14.71
C SER A 86 17.33 23.50 14.81
N ALA A 87 17.27 24.06 16.02
CA ALA A 87 17.30 25.51 16.25
C ALA A 87 18.58 26.23 15.75
N ASP A 88 19.67 25.49 15.56
CA ASP A 88 20.97 25.97 15.08
C ASP A 88 21.03 26.11 13.55
N ILE A 89 20.17 25.39 12.81
CA ILE A 89 20.06 25.47 11.35
C ILE A 89 18.79 26.19 10.90
N ASP A 90 17.70 26.09 11.66
CA ASP A 90 16.40 26.66 11.27
C ASP A 90 16.28 28.14 11.67
N CYS A 91 16.23 28.98 10.64
CA CYS A 91 16.04 30.42 10.73
C CYS A 91 14.73 30.87 10.10
N SER A 92 13.84 29.94 9.72
CA SER A 92 12.62 30.24 8.96
C SER A 92 11.72 31.25 9.67
N ASN A 93 11.59 31.12 10.99
CA ASN A 93 10.73 31.94 11.85
C ASN A 93 11.44 33.13 12.53
N LEU A 94 12.70 33.40 12.19
CA LEU A 94 13.47 34.50 12.79
C LEU A 94 13.34 35.79 11.98
N ASP A 95 13.58 36.93 12.62
CA ASP A 95 13.67 38.21 11.93
C ASP A 95 14.93 38.30 11.07
N LEU A 96 14.90 39.11 10.01
CA LEU A 96 15.98 39.24 9.02
C LEU A 96 17.36 39.54 9.64
N SER A 97 17.40 40.32 10.72
CA SER A 97 18.64 40.64 11.46
C SER A 97 19.25 39.42 12.15
N GLU A 98 18.41 38.53 12.68
CA GLU A 98 18.82 37.34 13.42
C GLU A 98 19.13 36.17 12.49
N LYS A 99 18.42 36.06 11.35
CA LYS A 99 18.69 35.04 10.33
C LYS A 99 20.18 35.02 9.98
N ASN A 100 20.79 36.20 9.84
CA ASN A 100 22.17 36.37 9.44
C ASN A 100 23.24 35.84 10.41
N GLN A 101 22.89 35.63 11.68
CA GLN A 101 23.82 35.25 12.75
C GLN A 101 23.85 33.74 13.03
N ARG A 102 22.90 32.97 12.49
CA ARG A 102 22.81 31.51 12.65
C ARG A 102 23.25 30.76 11.41
N GLY A 103 23.63 29.50 11.61
CA GLY A 103 24.01 28.56 10.57
C GLY A 103 24.96 27.48 11.10
N VAL A 104 24.96 26.33 10.43
CA VAL A 104 25.89 25.23 10.73
C VAL A 104 27.08 25.35 9.80
N GLU A 105 28.29 25.26 10.35
CA GLU A 105 29.52 25.29 9.55
C GLU A 105 29.61 24.08 8.61
N ILE A 106 30.04 24.33 7.37
CA ILE A 106 30.26 23.32 6.34
C ILE A 106 31.76 23.18 6.08
N PRO A 107 32.34 21.97 6.21
CA PRO A 107 33.74 21.72 5.90
C PRO A 107 34.09 22.06 4.44
N LEU A 108 35.25 22.70 4.24
CA LEU A 108 35.81 23.10 2.94
C LEU A 108 37.23 22.58 2.76
N GLU A 109 37.44 21.28 2.97
CA GLU A 109 38.76 20.66 3.03
C GLU A 109 39.55 20.84 1.72
N LEU A 110 38.90 20.65 0.57
CA LEU A 110 39.54 20.71 -0.75
C LEU A 110 39.92 22.15 -1.10
N THR A 111 38.98 23.09 -0.97
CA THR A 111 39.22 24.50 -1.29
C THR A 111 40.25 25.08 -0.33
N THR A 112 40.19 24.77 0.96
CA THR A 112 41.18 25.24 1.94
C THR A 112 42.58 24.68 1.65
N ALA A 113 42.69 23.39 1.29
CA ALA A 113 43.96 22.78 0.92
C ALA A 113 44.55 23.39 -0.36
N GLN A 114 43.71 23.68 -1.35
CA GLN A 114 44.14 24.31 -2.60
C GLN A 114 44.58 25.77 -2.37
N THR A 115 43.83 26.51 -1.56
CA THR A 115 44.11 27.91 -1.20
C THR A 115 45.48 28.08 -0.58
N LYS A 116 45.89 27.15 0.30
CA LYS A 116 47.23 27.15 0.93
C LYS A 116 48.39 27.01 -0.07
N LYS A 117 48.14 26.46 -1.27
CA LYS A 117 49.16 26.31 -2.33
C LYS A 117 49.27 27.54 -3.24
N MET A 118 48.34 28.50 -3.13
CA MET A 118 48.31 29.71 -3.94
C MET A 118 49.02 30.87 -3.23
N GLU A 119 49.86 31.61 -3.95
CA GLU A 119 50.63 32.72 -3.37
C GLU A 119 49.73 33.83 -2.78
N ILE A 120 48.68 34.21 -3.50
CA ILE A 120 47.69 35.19 -3.04
C ILE A 120 46.60 34.51 -2.22
N GLY A 121 46.17 33.31 -2.60
CA GLY A 121 45.09 32.58 -1.91
C GLY A 121 45.40 32.29 -0.44
N SER A 122 46.64 31.91 -0.12
CA SER A 122 47.08 31.63 1.27
C SER A 122 46.96 32.83 2.22
N ARG A 123 46.67 34.02 1.71
CA ARG A 123 46.45 35.25 2.47
C ARG A 123 44.98 35.47 2.85
N PHE A 124 44.08 34.56 2.47
CA PHE A 124 42.65 34.61 2.78
C PHE A 124 42.23 33.50 3.75
N THR A 125 41.21 33.78 4.55
CA THR A 125 40.43 32.81 5.32
C THR A 125 39.10 32.56 4.62
N ILE A 126 38.66 31.30 4.59
CA ILE A 126 37.44 30.87 3.91
C ILE A 126 36.57 30.14 4.94
N SER A 127 35.29 30.50 5.01
CA SER A 127 34.29 29.81 5.83
C SER A 127 33.01 29.58 5.03
N ALA A 128 32.30 28.49 5.33
CA ALA A 128 30.98 28.19 4.76
C ALA A 128 29.99 27.86 5.87
N THR A 129 28.75 28.31 5.70
CA THR A 129 27.63 28.01 6.59
C THR A 129 26.40 27.59 5.79
N ALA A 130 25.59 26.72 6.38
CA ALA A 130 24.30 26.30 5.84
C ALA A 130 23.18 26.60 6.84
N ARG A 131 22.03 27.09 6.35
CA ARG A 131 20.84 27.37 7.17
C ARG A 131 19.54 27.30 6.38
N ILE A 132 18.44 27.03 7.07
CA ILE A 132 17.09 27.06 6.50
C ILE A 132 16.52 28.46 6.69
N ILE A 133 16.16 29.14 5.61
CA ILE A 133 15.67 30.54 5.66
C ILE A 133 14.15 30.66 5.51
N ASP A 134 13.51 29.62 4.95
CA ASP A 134 12.06 29.48 4.77
C ASP A 134 11.71 27.99 4.80
N PHE A 135 10.57 27.65 5.38
CA PHE A 135 10.01 26.29 5.34
C PHE A 135 8.49 26.33 5.39
N ARG A 136 7.86 25.58 4.50
CA ARG A 136 6.40 25.47 4.38
C ARG A 136 5.98 24.03 4.61
N ASN A 137 5.21 23.84 5.67
CA ASN A 137 4.56 22.58 6.03
C ASN A 137 3.13 22.45 5.49
N VAL A 138 2.67 23.42 4.69
CA VAL A 138 1.38 23.41 4.01
C VAL A 138 1.56 23.50 2.50
N ASP A 139 0.63 22.90 1.76
CA ASP A 139 0.55 23.08 0.32
C ASP A 139 -0.09 24.42 -0.07
N ILE A 140 -0.13 24.71 -1.38
CA ILE A 140 -0.67 25.97 -1.90
C ILE A 140 -2.17 26.19 -1.59
N ALA A 141 -2.89 25.13 -1.25
CA ALA A 141 -4.30 25.19 -0.87
C ALA A 141 -4.47 25.30 0.67
N GLY A 142 -3.37 25.41 1.42
CA GLY A 142 -3.38 25.47 2.88
C GLY A 142 -3.54 24.10 3.57
N THR A 143 -3.39 22.98 2.84
CA THR A 143 -3.45 21.65 3.47
C THR A 143 -2.11 21.31 4.10
N GLU A 144 -2.11 20.94 5.38
CA GLU A 144 -0.91 20.47 6.08
C GLU A 144 -0.36 19.19 5.46
N TYR A 145 0.97 19.14 5.33
CA TYR A 145 1.71 17.91 5.02
C TYR A 145 1.85 17.04 6.27
N TYR A 146 2.12 15.74 6.06
CA TYR A 146 2.24 14.80 7.16
C TYR A 146 3.53 14.99 7.95
N GLY A 147 3.44 14.99 9.28
CA GLY A 147 4.60 14.96 10.17
C GLY A 147 5.58 16.11 9.89
N ARG A 148 6.78 15.78 9.42
CA ARG A 148 7.85 16.74 9.10
C ARG A 148 8.03 17.00 7.60
N GLU A 149 7.10 16.51 6.77
CA GLU A 149 7.12 16.78 5.33
C GLU A 149 7.00 18.28 5.03
N GLY A 150 7.55 18.70 3.89
CA GLY A 150 7.41 20.07 3.43
C GLY A 150 8.46 20.49 2.42
N VAL A 151 8.42 21.77 2.08
CA VAL A 151 9.32 22.42 1.13
C VAL A 151 9.94 23.62 1.79
N GLY A 152 11.25 23.78 1.69
CA GLY A 152 11.95 24.94 2.24
C GLY A 152 13.07 25.41 1.33
N THR A 153 13.77 26.44 1.81
CA THR A 153 14.92 27.03 1.14
C THR A 153 16.14 26.90 2.03
N LEU A 154 17.14 26.19 1.52
CA LEU A 154 18.46 26.03 2.12
C LEU A 154 19.38 27.11 1.57
N GLU A 155 19.91 27.95 2.44
CA GLU A 155 20.93 28.93 2.11
C GLU A 155 22.32 28.35 2.42
N LEU A 156 23.20 28.43 1.43
CA LEU A 156 24.64 28.26 1.59
C LEU A 156 25.30 29.63 1.50
N ARG A 157 26.09 29.97 2.50
CA ARG A 157 26.82 31.23 2.55
C ARG A 157 28.30 30.96 2.75
N VAL A 158 29.10 31.46 1.83
CA VAL A 158 30.56 31.43 1.87
C VAL A 158 31.09 32.84 2.11
N VAL A 159 32.03 32.97 3.03
CA VAL A 159 32.73 34.22 3.33
C VAL A 159 34.22 34.01 3.13
N VAL A 160 34.81 34.80 2.24
CA VAL A 160 36.25 34.88 1.97
C VAL A 160 36.73 36.25 2.41
N GLU A 161 37.61 36.27 3.39
CA GLU A 161 38.15 37.50 4.00
C GLU A 161 39.68 37.43 4.08
N PRO A 162 40.38 38.57 4.09
CA PRO A 162 41.81 38.59 4.34
C PRO A 162 42.12 37.96 5.69
N ALA A 163 43.09 37.05 5.74
CA ALA A 163 43.58 36.53 7.00
C ALA A 163 44.15 37.69 7.86
N SER A 164 44.04 37.58 9.18
CA SER A 164 44.39 38.67 10.12
C SER A 164 45.78 39.27 9.86
N ALA A 165 46.77 38.44 9.54
CA ALA A 165 48.14 38.85 9.21
C ALA A 165 48.27 39.72 7.93
N PHE A 166 47.28 39.67 7.04
CA PHE A 166 47.27 40.37 5.76
C PHE A 166 46.16 41.43 5.64
N SER A 167 45.33 41.60 6.67
CA SER A 167 44.23 42.58 6.72
C SER A 167 44.67 44.04 6.51
N HIS A 168 45.93 44.37 6.82
CA HIS A 168 46.50 45.69 6.57
C HIS A 168 46.95 45.91 5.11
N ALA A 169 47.13 44.84 4.33
CA ALA A 169 47.65 44.88 2.97
C ALA A 169 46.61 44.53 1.90
N ILE A 170 45.57 43.77 2.28
CA ILE A 170 44.48 43.33 1.42
C ILE A 170 43.18 43.74 2.10
N SER A 171 42.36 44.56 1.43
CA SER A 171 41.01 44.93 1.89
C SER A 171 39.90 44.12 1.19
N SER A 172 40.21 43.48 0.07
CA SER A 172 39.24 42.75 -0.74
C SER A 172 38.64 41.59 0.06
N ALA A 173 37.32 41.51 0.13
CA ALA A 173 36.59 40.37 0.68
C ALA A 173 35.43 40.00 -0.26
N CYS A 174 35.06 38.72 -0.27
CA CYS A 174 33.95 38.25 -1.09
C CYS A 174 33.01 37.39 -0.23
N THR A 175 31.73 37.76 -0.19
CA THR A 175 30.66 36.91 0.34
C THR A 175 29.79 36.41 -0.79
N MET A 176 29.65 35.11 -0.91
CA MET A 176 28.75 34.47 -1.86
C MET A 176 27.61 33.77 -1.11
N THR A 177 26.39 33.99 -1.54
CA THR A 177 25.18 33.38 -0.97
C THR A 177 24.37 32.73 -2.06
N ARG A 178 24.00 31.46 -1.88
CA ARG A 178 23.15 30.71 -2.80
C ARG A 178 21.99 30.06 -2.07
N HIS A 179 20.83 30.11 -2.70
CA HIS A 179 19.63 29.44 -2.21
C HIS A 179 19.32 28.21 -3.06
N HIS A 180 18.96 27.13 -2.39
CA HIS A 180 18.54 25.88 -2.98
C HIS A 180 17.21 25.47 -2.37
N ASP A 181 16.23 25.16 -3.21
CA ASP A 181 15.01 24.54 -2.72
C ASP A 181 15.35 23.15 -2.17
N TYR A 182 14.81 22.81 -1.01
CA TYR A 182 14.88 21.46 -0.49
C TYR A 182 13.51 20.96 -0.07
N LYS A 183 13.34 19.64 -0.14
CA LYS A 183 12.08 18.96 0.11
C LYS A 183 12.31 17.83 1.08
N VAL A 184 11.41 17.70 2.05
CA VAL A 184 11.36 16.59 3.00
C VAL A 184 10.11 15.79 2.73
N VAL A 185 10.25 14.49 2.52
CA VAL A 185 9.13 13.58 2.24
C VAL A 185 9.25 12.30 3.05
N ALA A 186 8.15 11.80 3.61
CA ALA A 186 8.10 10.53 4.31
C ALA A 186 7.86 9.41 3.29
N ILE A 187 8.89 8.60 3.04
CA ILE A 187 8.77 7.43 2.14
C ILE A 187 8.00 6.31 2.83
N VAL A 188 8.24 6.12 4.12
CA VAL A 188 7.47 5.23 5.00
C VAL A 188 7.12 6.02 6.25
N ALA A 189 5.83 6.16 6.53
CA ALA A 189 5.36 6.80 7.74
C ALA A 189 5.28 5.77 8.88
N SER A 190 5.56 6.21 10.09
CA SER A 190 5.34 5.41 11.29
C SER A 190 3.87 5.00 11.39
N ARG A 191 3.64 3.81 11.97
CA ARG A 191 2.29 3.26 12.14
C ARG A 191 2.24 2.32 13.33
N ASP A 192 1.46 2.68 14.34
CA ASP A 192 1.03 1.79 15.41
C ASP A 192 -0.19 0.97 14.98
N ASN A 193 -0.14 -0.36 15.06
CA ASN A 193 -1.25 -1.24 14.65
C ASN A 193 -2.47 -1.21 15.58
N ASN A 194 -2.34 -0.64 16.78
CA ASN A 194 -3.38 -0.62 17.80
C ASN A 194 -4.29 0.61 17.73
N SER A 195 -3.88 1.64 17.01
CA SER A 195 -4.64 2.89 16.81
C SER A 195 -4.99 3.07 15.34
N GLN A 196 -5.85 4.03 14.98
CA GLN A 196 -6.05 4.46 13.59
C GLN A 196 -5.19 5.69 13.27
N ARG A 197 -4.88 5.94 11.99
CA ARG A 197 -4.07 7.11 11.61
C ARG A 197 -4.77 8.42 11.99
N SER A 198 -3.99 9.36 12.52
CA SER A 198 -4.46 10.69 12.89
C SER A 198 -4.42 11.71 11.75
N GLY A 199 -3.72 11.40 10.63
CA GLY A 199 -3.59 12.26 9.46
C GLY A 199 -3.18 11.53 8.18
N TYR A 200 -3.11 12.28 7.08
CA TYR A 200 -2.84 11.76 5.73
C TYR A 200 -1.34 11.67 5.40
N ALA A 201 -0.73 10.51 5.59
CA ALA A 201 0.61 10.24 5.06
C ALA A 201 0.52 9.84 3.58
N GLY A 202 1.38 10.38 2.72
CA GLY A 202 1.45 9.96 1.31
C GLY A 202 1.77 8.47 1.11
N SER A 203 2.38 7.85 2.13
CA SER A 203 2.80 6.44 2.19
C SER A 203 1.80 5.52 2.91
N TYR A 204 0.59 5.98 3.26
CA TYR A 204 -0.37 5.20 4.05
C TYR A 204 -0.67 3.79 3.50
N VAL A 205 -0.60 3.60 2.18
CA VAL A 205 -0.83 2.29 1.54
C VAL A 205 0.22 1.24 1.93
N LEU A 206 1.40 1.68 2.40
CA LEU A 206 2.47 0.80 2.83
C LEU A 206 2.19 0.19 4.21
N ASP A 207 1.14 0.62 4.92
CA ASP A 207 0.67 -0.06 6.13
C ASP A 207 0.03 -1.42 5.85
N TYR A 208 -0.27 -1.69 4.59
CA TYR A 208 -1.06 -2.83 4.16
C TYR A 208 -0.18 -3.83 3.41
N ALA A 209 -0.30 -5.11 3.75
CA ALA A 209 0.14 -6.21 2.89
C ALA A 209 -0.65 -6.21 1.57
N LEU A 210 -1.97 -6.02 1.68
CA LEU A 210 -2.87 -5.85 0.55
C LEU A 210 -3.90 -4.75 0.86
N PHE A 211 -3.89 -3.70 0.05
CA PHE A 211 -4.90 -2.64 0.03
C PHE A 211 -5.68 -2.70 -1.28
N LEU A 212 -6.96 -3.08 -1.22
CA LEU A 212 -7.84 -3.14 -2.38
C LEU A 212 -8.90 -2.04 -2.29
N ARG A 213 -8.77 -0.96 -3.06
CA ARG A 213 -9.63 0.23 -2.88
C ARG A 213 -11.11 -0.04 -3.17
N ASN A 214 -11.41 -0.75 -4.27
CA ASN A 214 -12.78 -1.03 -4.73
C ASN A 214 -13.18 -2.48 -4.47
N GLY A 215 -12.71 -3.08 -3.37
CA GLY A 215 -12.88 -4.52 -3.09
C GLY A 215 -14.34 -4.97 -3.10
N GLN A 216 -15.23 -4.21 -2.47
CA GLN A 216 -16.67 -4.52 -2.42
C GLN A 216 -17.33 -4.47 -3.79
N GLU A 217 -16.99 -3.46 -4.61
CA GLU A 217 -17.57 -3.30 -5.94
C GLU A 217 -17.08 -4.40 -6.90
N GLU A 218 -15.79 -4.73 -6.84
CA GLU A 218 -15.21 -5.83 -7.60
C GLU A 218 -15.80 -7.18 -7.17
N PHE A 219 -15.96 -7.38 -5.86
CA PHE A 219 -16.57 -8.58 -5.31
C PHE A 219 -18.02 -8.75 -5.77
N ALA A 220 -18.84 -7.70 -5.67
CA ALA A 220 -20.23 -7.73 -6.12
C ALA A 220 -20.35 -7.97 -7.64
N SER A 221 -19.55 -7.27 -8.45
CA SER A 221 -19.60 -7.41 -9.92
C SER A 221 -19.06 -8.74 -10.44
N SER A 222 -18.11 -9.36 -9.73
CA SER A 222 -17.56 -10.68 -10.04
C SER A 222 -18.32 -11.84 -9.40
N HIS A 223 -19.43 -11.57 -8.69
CA HIS A 223 -20.15 -12.57 -7.89
C HIS A 223 -19.25 -13.33 -6.91
N GLY A 224 -18.25 -12.65 -6.36
CA GLY A 224 -17.28 -13.17 -5.39
C GLY A 224 -16.01 -13.78 -5.98
N ALA A 225 -15.93 -13.96 -7.31
CA ALA A 225 -14.78 -14.59 -7.96
C ALA A 225 -13.47 -13.80 -7.80
N SER A 226 -13.54 -12.49 -7.54
CA SER A 226 -12.34 -11.67 -7.30
C SER A 226 -11.59 -12.02 -6.01
N LEU A 227 -12.28 -12.57 -5.00
CA LEU A 227 -11.68 -12.99 -3.73
C LEU A 227 -11.78 -14.50 -3.49
N ASN A 228 -12.56 -15.20 -4.31
CA ASN A 228 -12.75 -16.65 -4.30
C ASN A 228 -12.50 -17.22 -5.71
N PRO A 229 -11.27 -17.04 -6.25
CA PRO A 229 -10.92 -17.46 -7.61
C PRO A 229 -10.98 -18.98 -7.78
N ALA A 230 -11.33 -19.43 -8.99
CA ALA A 230 -11.41 -20.86 -9.32
C ALA A 230 -10.05 -21.49 -9.62
N GLN A 231 -9.18 -20.75 -10.32
CA GLN A 231 -7.94 -21.30 -10.87
C GLN A 231 -6.69 -20.68 -10.25
N GLN A 232 -6.81 -19.55 -9.56
CA GLN A 232 -5.69 -18.87 -8.93
C GLN A 232 -5.71 -19.14 -7.43
N ARG A 233 -4.56 -19.38 -6.81
CA ARG A 233 -4.43 -19.35 -5.36
C ARG A 233 -3.58 -18.13 -4.99
N LEU A 234 -4.05 -17.34 -4.03
CA LEU A 234 -3.29 -16.21 -3.49
C LEU A 234 -3.11 -16.41 -1.99
N VAL A 235 -1.85 -16.39 -1.57
CA VAL A 235 -1.44 -16.42 -0.17
C VAL A 235 -0.84 -15.06 0.19
N ILE A 236 -1.39 -14.44 1.23
CA ILE A 236 -0.89 -13.19 1.79
C ILE A 236 -0.29 -13.51 3.15
N SER A 237 1.03 -13.44 3.25
CA SER A 237 1.76 -13.77 4.48
C SER A 237 2.45 -12.55 5.07
N GLN A 238 2.70 -12.59 6.37
CA GLN A 238 3.53 -11.61 7.06
C GLN A 238 4.98 -12.08 7.03
N GLY A 239 5.92 -11.24 6.61
CA GLY A 239 7.36 -11.56 6.59
C GLY A 239 8.00 -11.65 7.99
N SER A 240 7.20 -11.68 9.05
CA SER A 240 7.57 -11.69 10.46
C SER A 240 6.51 -12.47 11.25
N THR A 241 6.87 -12.95 12.44
CA THR A 241 5.95 -13.56 13.41
C THR A 241 5.47 -12.58 14.48
N ASP A 242 6.07 -11.38 14.57
CA ASP A 242 5.70 -10.35 15.54
C ASP A 242 4.49 -9.53 15.05
N PRO A 243 3.34 -9.59 15.74
CA PRO A 243 2.13 -8.88 15.31
C PRO A 243 2.25 -7.35 15.23
N THR A 244 3.19 -6.75 15.96
CA THR A 244 3.45 -5.30 15.88
C THR A 244 3.99 -4.89 14.51
N THR A 245 4.61 -5.84 13.80
CA THR A 245 5.22 -5.64 12.48
C THR A 245 4.32 -6.01 11.31
N PHE A 246 3.09 -6.48 11.56
CA PHE A 246 2.20 -6.94 10.50
C PHE A 246 1.66 -5.80 9.65
N GLY A 247 1.58 -6.05 8.35
CA GLY A 247 0.84 -5.24 7.39
C GLY A 247 -0.63 -5.63 7.39
N LYS A 248 -1.52 -4.64 7.33
CA LYS A 248 -2.96 -4.84 7.30
C LYS A 248 -3.43 -5.43 5.96
N VAL A 249 -4.61 -6.04 5.95
CA VAL A 249 -5.28 -6.48 4.73
C VAL A 249 -6.68 -5.87 4.71
N LEU A 250 -6.98 -5.13 3.64
CA LEU A 250 -8.27 -4.48 3.45
C LEU A 250 -8.84 -4.79 2.08
N PHE A 251 -10.07 -5.29 2.09
CA PHE A 251 -10.91 -5.46 0.90
C PHE A 251 -11.95 -4.34 0.86
N GLY A 252 -11.55 -3.18 0.33
CA GLY A 252 -12.26 -1.91 0.43
C GLY A 252 -13.78 -2.04 0.36
N ASN A 253 -14.40 -1.95 1.53
CA ASN A 253 -15.83 -2.01 1.75
C ASN A 253 -16.31 -0.76 2.47
N LYS A 254 -17.49 -0.30 2.09
CA LYS A 254 -18.14 0.84 2.76
C LYS A 254 -18.67 0.41 4.12
N PRO A 255 -18.75 1.31 5.11
CA PRO A 255 -19.38 1.01 6.40
C PRO A 255 -20.74 0.32 6.22
N GLY A 256 -20.98 -0.75 6.96
CA GLY A 256 -22.19 -1.58 6.88
C GLY A 256 -22.24 -2.58 5.71
N ASN A 257 -21.25 -2.60 4.82
CA ASN A 257 -21.12 -3.62 3.76
C ASN A 257 -19.98 -4.58 4.06
N HIS A 258 -20.08 -5.80 3.52
CA HIS A 258 -19.11 -6.87 3.77
C HIS A 258 -18.75 -7.62 2.49
N VAL A 259 -17.54 -8.16 2.47
CA VAL A 259 -17.11 -9.22 1.55
C VAL A 259 -16.99 -10.53 2.33
N TYR A 260 -16.98 -11.66 1.63
CA TYR A 260 -16.69 -12.94 2.26
C TYR A 260 -15.60 -13.73 1.54
N LEU A 261 -14.81 -14.45 2.33
CA LEU A 261 -13.86 -15.45 1.90
C LEU A 261 -14.45 -16.83 2.18
N ASN A 262 -14.46 -17.69 1.16
CA ASN A 262 -14.97 -19.04 1.26
C ASN A 262 -13.98 -19.94 2.01
N ILE A 263 -14.54 -20.74 2.92
CA ILE A 263 -13.79 -21.74 3.66
C ILE A 263 -13.79 -23.04 2.90
N ASP A 264 -12.61 -23.65 2.76
CA ASP A 264 -12.42 -25.01 2.26
C ASP A 264 -12.08 -25.97 3.39
N LYS A 265 -12.01 -27.27 3.06
CA LYS A 265 -11.79 -28.34 4.06
C LYS A 265 -10.51 -28.20 4.87
N GLU A 266 -9.46 -27.60 4.30
CA GLU A 266 -8.19 -27.35 5.01
C GLU A 266 -8.37 -26.33 6.15
N ARG A 267 -9.36 -25.44 6.02
CA ARG A 267 -9.65 -24.33 6.96
C ARG A 267 -10.92 -24.55 7.78
N MET A 268 -11.34 -25.80 7.99
CA MET A 268 -12.53 -26.17 8.78
C MET A 268 -12.57 -25.56 10.18
N HIS A 269 -11.41 -25.27 10.78
CA HIS A 269 -11.28 -24.69 12.11
C HIS A 269 -11.85 -23.26 12.21
N PHE A 270 -12.11 -22.59 11.09
CA PHE A 270 -12.84 -21.33 11.01
C PHE A 270 -14.37 -21.50 11.15
N ILE A 271 -14.89 -22.65 10.71
CA ILE A 271 -16.32 -22.95 10.76
C ILE A 271 -16.69 -23.29 12.21
N PRO A 272 -17.76 -22.71 12.78
CA PRO A 272 -18.23 -23.11 14.10
C PRO A 272 -18.62 -24.59 14.12
N SER A 273 -18.34 -25.27 15.23
CA SER A 273 -18.88 -26.62 15.48
C SER A 273 -20.41 -26.61 15.41
N PRO A 274 -21.08 -27.68 14.96
CA PRO A 274 -20.50 -29.00 14.75
C PRO A 274 -20.08 -29.28 13.31
N HIS A 275 -18.94 -29.97 13.17
CA HIS A 275 -18.42 -30.44 11.87
C HIS A 275 -18.82 -31.88 11.56
N GLN A 276 -19.43 -32.54 12.54
CA GLN A 276 -20.03 -33.86 12.43
C GLN A 276 -21.52 -33.70 12.70
N LYS A 277 -22.31 -34.72 12.34
CA LYS A 277 -23.75 -34.69 12.55
C LYS A 277 -24.07 -34.69 14.03
N GLU A 278 -24.88 -33.73 14.45
CA GLU A 278 -25.45 -33.66 15.79
C GLU A 278 -26.96 -33.81 15.73
N PHE A 279 -27.51 -34.50 16.73
CA PHE A 279 -28.94 -34.74 16.89
C PHE A 279 -29.63 -33.51 17.48
N LEU A 280 -30.75 -33.11 16.88
CA LEU A 280 -31.56 -31.97 17.31
C LEU A 280 -32.88 -32.37 17.94
N TYR A 281 -33.62 -33.25 17.27
CA TYR A 281 -35.01 -33.54 17.60
C TYR A 281 -35.45 -34.87 16.96
N GLU A 282 -36.18 -35.68 17.72
CA GLU A 282 -36.76 -36.95 17.27
C GLU A 282 -38.28 -36.76 17.07
N PRO A 283 -38.79 -36.77 15.82
CA PRO A 283 -40.22 -36.63 15.56
C PRO A 283 -40.99 -37.92 15.88
N ALA A 284 -42.16 -37.76 16.51
CA ALA A 284 -43.11 -38.85 16.70
C ALA A 284 -43.71 -39.33 15.36
N ASP A 285 -44.30 -40.52 15.33
CA ASP A 285 -44.88 -41.16 14.13
C ASP A 285 -45.90 -40.25 13.41
N GLN A 286 -46.83 -39.64 14.16
CA GLN A 286 -47.82 -38.71 13.63
C GLN A 286 -47.19 -37.45 13.01
N GLN A 287 -46.07 -36.99 13.58
CA GLN A 287 -45.33 -35.86 13.02
C GLN A 287 -44.63 -36.28 11.74
N LEU A 288 -44.12 -37.52 11.65
CA LEU A 288 -43.45 -38.04 10.47
C LEU A 288 -44.39 -38.14 9.27
N PHE A 289 -45.62 -38.64 9.46
CA PHE A 289 -46.60 -38.69 8.38
C PHE A 289 -46.93 -37.30 7.81
N ARG A 290 -46.98 -36.28 8.67
CA ARG A 290 -47.23 -34.89 8.26
C ARG A 290 -45.99 -34.26 7.62
N LEU A 291 -44.79 -34.59 8.10
CA LEU A 291 -43.53 -34.15 7.55
C LEU A 291 -43.27 -34.71 6.14
N LEU A 292 -43.77 -35.90 5.83
CA LEU A 292 -43.53 -36.58 4.55
C LEU A 292 -44.84 -36.78 3.78
N PRO A 293 -45.38 -35.74 3.12
CA PRO A 293 -46.67 -35.83 2.42
C PRO A 293 -46.72 -36.93 1.36
N ASP A 294 -45.62 -37.13 0.62
CA ASP A 294 -45.59 -38.11 -0.47
C ASP A 294 -45.54 -39.55 0.07
N PHE A 295 -44.84 -39.77 1.18
CA PHE A 295 -44.85 -41.04 1.91
C PHE A 295 -46.26 -41.36 2.40
N PHE A 296 -46.90 -40.39 3.08
CA PHE A 296 -48.26 -40.55 3.55
C PHE A 296 -49.26 -40.77 2.41
N ALA A 297 -49.12 -40.06 1.30
CA ALA A 297 -49.97 -40.25 0.12
C ALA A 297 -49.83 -41.65 -0.48
N ALA A 298 -48.60 -42.20 -0.52
CA ALA A 298 -48.35 -43.57 -0.95
C ALA A 298 -48.98 -44.60 0.00
N LEU A 299 -48.80 -44.44 1.32
CA LEU A 299 -49.45 -45.29 2.32
C LEU A 299 -50.98 -45.26 2.21
N ARG A 300 -51.55 -44.06 2.07
CA ARG A 300 -53.00 -43.88 1.90
C ARG A 300 -53.51 -44.58 0.65
N LYS A 301 -52.73 -44.57 -0.45
CA LYS A 301 -53.07 -45.28 -1.69
C LYS A 301 -53.07 -46.79 -1.51
N LEU A 302 -52.12 -47.33 -0.74
CA LEU A 302 -52.04 -48.76 -0.41
C LEU A 302 -53.15 -49.21 0.55
N ALA A 303 -53.55 -48.36 1.50
CA ALA A 303 -54.59 -48.66 2.48
C ALA A 303 -56.02 -48.52 1.93
N ARG A 304 -56.24 -47.68 0.92
CA ARG A 304 -57.58 -47.39 0.36
C ARG A 304 -58.40 -48.62 -0.06
N PRO A 305 -57.82 -49.66 -0.72
CA PRO A 305 -58.56 -50.88 -1.04
C PRO A 305 -58.97 -51.70 0.19
N LEU A 306 -58.27 -51.54 1.32
CA LEU A 306 -58.55 -52.26 2.56
C LEU A 306 -59.68 -51.61 3.38
N PHE A 307 -59.90 -50.30 3.18
CA PHE A 307 -60.86 -49.47 3.91
C PHE A 307 -61.60 -48.52 2.96
N ALA A 308 -62.43 -49.07 2.07
CA ALA A 308 -63.09 -48.31 1.01
C ALA A 308 -64.13 -47.30 1.53
N ASP A 309 -64.71 -47.55 2.71
CA ASP A 309 -65.84 -46.82 3.27
C ASP A 309 -65.44 -45.73 4.30
N ILE A 310 -64.14 -45.52 4.51
CA ILE A 310 -63.61 -44.59 5.53
C ILE A 310 -62.66 -43.59 4.88
N GLU A 311 -62.79 -42.31 5.23
CA GLU A 311 -61.81 -41.30 4.84
C GLU A 311 -60.55 -41.44 5.71
N LEU A 312 -59.47 -41.97 5.12
CA LEU A 312 -58.20 -42.18 5.80
C LEU A 312 -57.44 -40.85 5.98
N THR A 313 -57.29 -40.43 7.24
CA THR A 313 -56.52 -39.27 7.70
C THR A 313 -55.27 -39.70 8.48
N TYR A 314 -54.41 -38.78 8.90
CA TYR A 314 -53.17 -39.08 9.63
C TYR A 314 -53.40 -39.95 10.88
N GLY A 315 -54.44 -39.66 11.66
CA GLY A 315 -54.75 -40.38 12.91
C GLY A 315 -55.24 -41.82 12.70
N ASN A 316 -55.44 -42.25 11.44
CA ASN A 316 -55.79 -43.63 11.11
C ASN A 316 -54.58 -44.54 10.94
N PHE A 317 -53.36 -43.99 11.02
CA PHE A 317 -52.12 -44.74 10.83
C PHE A 317 -51.28 -44.69 12.09
N VAL A 318 -50.65 -45.81 12.43
CA VAL A 318 -49.66 -45.92 13.51
C VAL A 318 -48.42 -46.57 12.94
N MET A 319 -47.25 -46.03 13.28
CA MET A 319 -45.96 -46.61 12.88
C MET A 319 -45.13 -46.96 14.10
N THR A 320 -44.54 -48.14 14.09
CA THR A 320 -43.67 -48.64 15.16
C THR A 320 -42.38 -49.20 14.58
N ASN A 321 -41.33 -49.33 15.41
CA ASN A 321 -40.04 -49.89 15.03
C ASN A 321 -39.36 -49.12 13.88
N PHE A 322 -39.42 -47.80 13.94
CA PHE A 322 -38.74 -46.87 13.03
C PHE A 322 -37.79 -45.98 13.85
N ALA A 323 -36.81 -45.38 13.16
CA ALA A 323 -36.00 -44.30 13.71
C ALA A 323 -36.13 -43.08 12.81
N ALA A 324 -36.19 -41.88 13.40
CA ALA A 324 -36.22 -40.63 12.67
C ALA A 324 -35.54 -39.55 13.49
N ASP A 325 -34.57 -38.85 12.91
CA ASP A 325 -33.77 -37.85 13.62
C ASP A 325 -33.54 -36.63 12.75
N PHE A 326 -33.79 -35.44 13.30
CA PHE A 326 -33.24 -34.21 12.74
C PHE A 326 -31.78 -34.12 13.12
N LEU A 327 -30.95 -34.06 12.10
CA LEU A 327 -29.51 -33.93 12.19
C LEU A 327 -29.09 -32.59 11.60
N PHE A 328 -28.03 -31.99 12.15
CA PHE A 328 -27.37 -30.87 11.50
C PHE A 328 -25.85 -30.98 11.55
N GLU A 329 -25.21 -30.38 10.55
CA GLU A 329 -23.76 -30.27 10.44
C GLU A 329 -23.39 -28.98 9.70
N ARG A 330 -22.17 -28.48 9.95
CA ARG A 330 -21.60 -27.32 9.29
C ARG A 330 -20.39 -27.74 8.46
N LEU A 331 -20.45 -27.45 7.17
CA LEU A 331 -19.51 -27.91 6.15
C LEU A 331 -18.94 -26.72 5.36
N PRO A 332 -17.79 -26.90 4.69
CA PRO A 332 -17.27 -25.94 3.72
C PRO A 332 -18.32 -25.62 2.66
N VAL A 333 -18.25 -24.42 2.09
CA VAL A 333 -19.14 -24.05 0.97
C VAL A 333 -18.60 -24.55 -0.39
N CYS A 334 -17.32 -24.92 -0.44
CA CYS A 334 -16.58 -25.19 -1.68
C CYS A 334 -16.97 -26.53 -2.33
N ASP A 335 -17.25 -26.52 -3.63
CA ASP A 335 -17.71 -27.71 -4.39
C ASP A 335 -16.72 -28.87 -4.32
N LYS A 336 -15.43 -28.56 -4.42
CA LYS A 336 -14.33 -29.54 -4.44
C LYS A 336 -14.26 -30.41 -3.18
N ASP A 337 -14.85 -29.96 -2.08
CA ASP A 337 -14.77 -30.62 -0.78
C ASP A 337 -15.89 -31.66 -0.58
N PHE A 338 -16.85 -31.74 -1.50
CA PHE A 338 -17.91 -32.75 -1.51
C PHE A 338 -17.47 -33.97 -2.35
N THR A 339 -17.69 -35.19 -1.85
CA THR A 339 -17.27 -36.44 -2.52
C THR A 339 -18.26 -36.87 -3.61
N GLU A 340 -17.85 -37.74 -4.54
CA GLU A 340 -18.75 -38.38 -5.52
C GLU A 340 -19.64 -39.48 -4.90
N THR A 341 -19.28 -40.00 -3.73
CA THR A 341 -19.95 -41.14 -3.07
C THR A 341 -21.10 -40.73 -2.16
N ASP A 342 -21.03 -39.56 -1.52
CA ASP A 342 -22.22 -38.86 -1.03
C ASP A 342 -22.81 -38.19 -2.25
N SER A 343 -23.91 -38.70 -2.81
CA SER A 343 -24.28 -38.39 -4.20
C SER A 343 -24.06 -36.91 -4.55
N PRO A 344 -23.40 -36.58 -5.68
CA PRO A 344 -23.22 -35.19 -6.13
C PRO A 344 -24.55 -34.44 -6.29
N SER A 345 -25.68 -35.15 -6.18
CA SER A 345 -27.05 -34.68 -6.13
C SER A 345 -27.59 -34.35 -4.72
N GLY A 346 -26.86 -34.57 -3.63
CA GLY A 346 -27.33 -34.27 -2.27
C GLY A 346 -26.94 -32.86 -1.82
N ILE A 347 -25.69 -32.71 -1.39
CA ILE A 347 -25.20 -31.48 -0.74
C ILE A 347 -25.08 -30.32 -1.74
N ILE A 348 -24.56 -30.61 -2.94
CA ILE A 348 -24.44 -29.62 -4.02
C ILE A 348 -25.83 -29.14 -4.45
N GLU A 349 -26.82 -30.04 -4.57
CA GLU A 349 -28.20 -29.65 -4.87
C GLU A 349 -28.81 -28.83 -3.75
N ILE A 350 -28.64 -29.21 -2.48
CA ILE A 350 -29.12 -28.43 -1.32
C ILE A 350 -28.54 -27.01 -1.38
N ARG A 351 -27.23 -26.88 -1.58
CA ARG A 351 -26.59 -25.57 -1.69
C ARG A 351 -27.11 -24.78 -2.90
N ASN A 352 -27.22 -25.42 -4.06
CA ASN A 352 -27.78 -24.82 -5.26
C ASN A 352 -29.22 -24.35 -5.02
N ALA A 353 -30.01 -25.15 -4.30
CA ALA A 353 -31.37 -24.84 -3.92
C ALA A 353 -31.44 -23.62 -2.98
N LEU A 354 -30.51 -23.51 -2.02
CA LEU A 354 -30.38 -22.34 -1.14
C LEU A 354 -30.02 -21.06 -1.91
N ARG A 355 -29.16 -21.16 -2.93
CA ARG A 355 -28.82 -20.01 -3.79
C ARG A 355 -30.00 -19.58 -4.65
N LEU A 356 -30.71 -20.54 -5.25
CA LEU A 356 -31.89 -20.28 -6.07
C LEU A 356 -33.13 -19.92 -5.25
N ARG A 357 -33.12 -20.18 -3.93
CA ARG A 357 -34.28 -20.09 -3.03
C ARG A 357 -35.47 -20.95 -3.49
N ARG A 358 -35.17 -22.05 -4.17
CA ARG A 358 -36.11 -23.08 -4.63
C ARG A 358 -35.36 -24.33 -5.05
N TRP A 359 -36.05 -25.44 -5.25
CA TRP A 359 -35.41 -26.64 -5.78
C TRP A 359 -34.93 -26.41 -7.23
N PRO A 360 -33.70 -26.85 -7.59
CA PRO A 360 -33.19 -26.76 -8.96
C PRO A 360 -34.06 -27.56 -9.94
N ALA A 361 -34.33 -26.98 -11.10
CA ALA A 361 -35.01 -27.62 -12.22
C ALA A 361 -33.99 -28.06 -13.26
N ALA A 362 -34.30 -29.13 -14.02
CA ALA A 362 -33.42 -29.62 -15.09
C ALA A 362 -33.13 -28.56 -16.20
N SER A 363 -34.00 -27.56 -16.32
CA SER A 363 -33.85 -26.43 -17.24
C SER A 363 -33.00 -25.28 -16.70
N ASP A 364 -32.55 -25.33 -15.45
CA ASP A 364 -31.78 -24.25 -14.85
C ASP A 364 -30.36 -24.18 -15.42
N LEU A 365 -29.85 -22.96 -15.57
CA LEU A 365 -28.46 -22.75 -15.98
C LEU A 365 -27.51 -23.30 -14.90
N PRO A 366 -26.34 -23.86 -15.28
CA PRO A 366 -25.34 -24.29 -14.32
C PRO A 366 -24.93 -23.15 -13.39
N ILE A 367 -25.00 -23.40 -12.09
CA ILE A 367 -24.57 -22.44 -11.07
C ILE A 367 -23.03 -22.47 -11.00
N SER A 368 -22.41 -21.29 -10.95
CA SER A 368 -20.96 -21.18 -10.83
C SER A 368 -20.47 -21.86 -9.53
N PRO A 369 -19.41 -22.69 -9.61
CA PRO A 369 -18.88 -23.39 -8.45
C PRO A 369 -18.34 -22.40 -7.42
N GLU A 370 -18.44 -22.79 -6.16
CA GLU A 370 -17.86 -22.12 -5.03
C GLU A 370 -16.43 -22.59 -4.82
N ASN A 371 -15.50 -21.65 -4.94
CA ASN A 371 -14.07 -21.93 -4.82
C ASN A 371 -13.53 -21.37 -3.51
N ALA A 372 -12.39 -21.88 -3.09
CA ALA A 372 -11.73 -21.43 -1.87
C ALA A 372 -11.37 -19.94 -1.95
N GLY A 373 -11.54 -19.22 -0.84
CA GLY A 373 -11.07 -17.84 -0.72
C GLY A 373 -9.55 -17.76 -0.66
N ILE A 374 -9.01 -16.59 -0.93
CA ILE A 374 -7.59 -16.30 -0.71
C ILE A 374 -7.17 -16.61 0.74
N VAL A 375 -5.89 -16.92 0.95
CA VAL A 375 -5.34 -17.31 2.24
C VAL A 375 -4.59 -16.13 2.86
N ILE A 376 -4.81 -15.90 4.15
CA ILE A 376 -4.15 -14.81 4.90
C ILE A 376 -3.48 -15.43 6.13
N GLU A 377 -2.17 -15.29 6.22
CA GLU A 377 -1.35 -15.86 7.26
C GLU A 377 -0.65 -14.76 8.08
N PRO A 378 -0.44 -14.95 9.39
CA PRO A 378 -0.90 -16.07 10.20
C PRO A 378 -2.40 -16.01 10.58
N GLU A 379 -3.10 -17.14 10.45
CA GLU A 379 -4.56 -17.25 10.68
C GLU A 379 -4.96 -16.94 12.14
N GLN A 380 -4.08 -17.23 13.12
CA GLN A 380 -4.34 -16.96 14.53
C GLN A 380 -4.34 -15.45 14.88
N ASN A 381 -3.79 -14.59 14.02
CA ASN A 381 -3.68 -13.15 14.27
C ASN A 381 -4.53 -12.31 13.30
N LEU A 382 -5.55 -12.88 12.66
CA LEU A 382 -6.38 -12.15 11.70
C LEU A 382 -7.05 -10.90 12.29
N HIS A 383 -7.36 -10.87 13.59
CA HIS A 383 -7.86 -9.67 14.28
C HIS A 383 -6.88 -8.49 14.28
N GLN A 384 -5.59 -8.74 14.07
CA GLN A 384 -4.55 -7.71 13.97
C GLN A 384 -4.16 -7.41 12.52
N ILE A 385 -4.57 -8.25 11.57
CA ILE A 385 -4.22 -8.14 10.14
C ILE A 385 -5.38 -7.52 9.37
N LEU A 386 -6.61 -8.01 9.56
CA LEU A 386 -7.77 -7.54 8.81
C LEU A 386 -8.23 -6.17 9.31
N GLU A 387 -8.73 -5.35 8.38
CA GLU A 387 -9.54 -4.16 8.66
C GLU A 387 -10.81 -4.20 7.79
N GLY A 388 -11.88 -3.55 8.25
CA GLY A 388 -13.20 -3.61 7.61
C GLY A 388 -14.02 -4.85 7.98
N ASP A 389 -15.21 -5.01 7.38
CA ASP A 389 -16.09 -6.17 7.60
C ASP A 389 -15.80 -7.31 6.59
N VAL A 390 -14.96 -8.25 7.00
CA VAL A 390 -14.62 -9.46 6.24
C VAL A 390 -15.23 -10.67 6.94
N ARG A 391 -16.05 -11.41 6.20
CA ARG A 391 -16.82 -12.54 6.72
C ARG A 391 -16.40 -13.86 6.11
N GLN A 392 -16.80 -14.93 6.77
CA GLN A 392 -16.69 -16.27 6.23
C GLN A 392 -18.04 -16.76 5.75
N ARG A 393 -18.00 -17.67 4.78
CA ARG A 393 -19.18 -18.34 4.27
C ARG A 393 -19.02 -19.84 4.35
N PHE A 394 -20.02 -20.51 4.93
CA PHE A 394 -20.07 -21.96 5.06
C PHE A 394 -21.51 -22.46 4.89
N LEU A 395 -21.64 -23.76 4.69
CA LEU A 395 -22.93 -24.41 4.52
C LEU A 395 -23.35 -25.05 5.84
N GLN A 396 -24.51 -24.65 6.36
CA GLN A 396 -25.18 -25.39 7.42
C GLN A 396 -26.23 -26.28 6.77
N ILE A 397 -26.13 -27.58 6.99
CA ILE A 397 -27.09 -28.56 6.49
C ILE A 397 -27.87 -29.06 7.70
N ALA A 398 -29.18 -28.90 7.64
CA ALA A 398 -30.12 -29.57 8.52
C ALA A 398 -30.91 -30.58 7.70
N SER A 399 -30.94 -31.83 8.14
CA SER A 399 -31.60 -32.91 7.42
C SER A 399 -32.40 -33.79 8.36
N LEU A 400 -33.54 -34.29 7.89
CA LEU A 400 -34.25 -35.38 8.52
C LEU A 400 -33.68 -36.71 7.99
N PHE A 401 -33.09 -37.49 8.87
CA PHE A 401 -32.66 -38.86 8.64
C PHE A 401 -33.76 -39.81 9.15
N ILE A 402 -34.07 -40.87 8.41
CA ILE A 402 -35.15 -41.79 8.75
C ILE A 402 -34.73 -43.20 8.39
N GLU A 403 -34.94 -44.15 9.29
CA GLU A 403 -34.80 -45.58 9.04
C GLU A 403 -36.17 -46.25 9.14
N LEU A 404 -36.67 -46.73 8.00
CA LEU A 404 -37.98 -47.35 7.83
C LEU A 404 -37.93 -48.84 7.47
N ASP A 405 -36.76 -49.45 7.21
CA ASP A 405 -36.67 -50.84 6.72
C ASP A 405 -37.37 -51.84 7.64
N SER A 406 -37.29 -51.58 8.94
CA SER A 406 -37.87 -52.42 9.99
C SER A 406 -39.22 -51.90 10.51
N ALA A 407 -39.72 -50.79 9.94
CA ALA A 407 -40.94 -50.14 10.39
C ALA A 407 -42.17 -51.03 10.15
N ARG A 408 -43.11 -50.98 11.09
CA ARG A 408 -44.40 -51.65 11.00
C ARG A 408 -45.50 -50.59 11.01
N ILE A 409 -46.23 -50.52 9.91
CA ILE A 409 -47.31 -49.55 9.71
C ILE A 409 -48.65 -50.26 9.75
N PHE A 410 -49.53 -49.77 10.62
CA PHE A 410 -50.89 -50.25 10.78
C PHE A 410 -51.85 -49.14 10.36
N ALA A 411 -52.91 -49.49 9.63
CA ALA A 411 -54.00 -48.60 9.27
C ALA A 411 -55.32 -49.13 9.83
N GLY A 412 -56.16 -48.26 10.37
CA GLY A 412 -57.47 -48.66 10.94
C GLY A 412 -58.40 -47.48 11.23
N PRO A 413 -59.67 -47.76 11.57
CA PRO A 413 -60.61 -46.75 12.05
C PRO A 413 -60.07 -46.08 13.32
N SER A 414 -60.27 -44.76 13.47
CA SER A 414 -59.71 -43.96 14.57
C SER A 414 -60.39 -44.19 15.93
N THR A 415 -61.17 -45.26 16.06
CA THR A 415 -61.94 -45.62 17.26
C THR A 415 -61.21 -46.74 18.00
N ASP A 416 -61.10 -46.60 19.33
CA ASP A 416 -60.33 -47.39 20.33
C ASP A 416 -60.33 -48.94 20.27
N SER A 417 -60.96 -49.58 19.28
CA SER A 417 -60.87 -51.03 19.09
C SER A 417 -59.73 -51.38 18.14
N ASP A 418 -58.56 -51.71 18.69
CA ASP A 418 -57.36 -52.24 17.99
C ASP A 418 -57.65 -53.44 17.04
N LEU A 419 -58.82 -54.05 17.16
CA LEU A 419 -59.26 -55.27 16.48
C LEU A 419 -59.42 -55.14 14.95
N ASP A 420 -59.61 -53.92 14.42
CA ASP A 420 -59.84 -53.68 12.99
C ASP A 420 -58.62 -53.09 12.25
N SER A 421 -57.47 -52.98 12.92
CA SER A 421 -56.24 -52.48 12.30
C SER A 421 -55.64 -53.53 11.35
N ARG A 422 -55.23 -53.09 10.15
CA ARG A 422 -54.55 -53.93 9.14
C ARG A 422 -53.15 -53.42 8.89
N ARG A 423 -52.20 -54.34 8.80
CA ARG A 423 -50.81 -54.03 8.46
C ARG A 423 -50.67 -53.71 6.98
N ILE A 424 -49.91 -52.67 6.65
CA ILE A 424 -49.51 -52.36 5.28
C ILE A 424 -48.19 -53.09 5.00
N GLU A 425 -48.21 -54.05 4.08
CA GLU A 425 -47.04 -54.84 3.70
C GLU A 425 -46.54 -54.41 2.33
N ASP A 426 -45.68 -53.39 2.30
CA ASP A 426 -44.95 -52.97 1.10
C ASP A 426 -43.51 -52.62 1.50
N SER A 427 -42.62 -53.61 1.42
CA SER A 427 -41.20 -53.43 1.78
C SER A 427 -40.47 -52.48 0.84
N ARG A 428 -40.90 -52.38 -0.43
CA ARG A 428 -40.29 -51.48 -1.41
C ARG A 428 -40.56 -50.02 -1.07
N LEU A 429 -41.78 -49.69 -0.64
CA LEU A 429 -42.10 -48.33 -0.19
C LEU A 429 -41.24 -47.91 1.01
N LEU A 430 -41.01 -48.82 1.96
CA LEU A 430 -40.18 -48.54 3.13
C LEU A 430 -38.71 -48.35 2.74
N GLU A 431 -38.17 -49.23 1.90
CA GLU A 431 -36.81 -49.13 1.35
C GLU A 431 -36.59 -47.81 0.58
N ASP A 432 -37.57 -47.40 -0.24
CA ASP A 432 -37.50 -46.19 -1.06
C ASP A 432 -37.35 -44.91 -0.22
N PHE A 433 -37.90 -44.88 0.99
CA PHE A 433 -37.87 -43.72 1.89
C PHE A 433 -36.80 -43.81 2.99
N SER A 434 -36.35 -45.01 3.37
CA SER A 434 -35.40 -45.25 4.46
C SER A 434 -33.95 -44.82 4.18
N THR A 435 -33.58 -44.67 2.92
CA THR A 435 -32.18 -44.32 2.55
C THR A 435 -32.01 -42.86 2.13
N ARG A 436 -33.06 -42.04 2.29
CA ARG A 436 -33.06 -40.64 1.83
C ARG A 436 -32.82 -39.67 2.99
N LYS A 437 -31.83 -38.81 2.83
CA LYS A 437 -31.69 -37.60 3.66
C LYS A 437 -32.58 -36.51 3.10
N PHE A 438 -33.51 -36.00 3.89
CA PHE A 438 -34.40 -34.93 3.45
C PHE A 438 -33.90 -33.59 3.99
N ALA A 439 -33.59 -32.67 3.08
CA ALA A 439 -33.06 -31.37 3.48
C ALA A 439 -34.16 -30.50 4.09
N CYS A 440 -33.82 -29.82 5.18
CA CYS A 440 -34.76 -28.97 5.89
C CYS A 440 -34.61 -27.52 5.42
N PHE A 441 -35.64 -26.94 4.83
CA PHE A 441 -35.63 -25.56 4.34
C PHE A 441 -36.61 -24.69 5.10
N ASP A 442 -36.21 -23.44 5.35
CA ASP A 442 -37.08 -22.44 5.95
C ASP A 442 -38.03 -21.86 4.88
N PRO A 443 -39.36 -22.05 4.97
CA PRO A 443 -40.31 -21.54 3.99
C PRO A 443 -40.34 -20.01 3.88
N GLU A 444 -39.78 -19.26 4.84
CA GLU A 444 -39.63 -17.80 4.71
C GLU A 444 -38.51 -17.41 3.72
N SER A 445 -37.54 -18.29 3.52
CA SER A 445 -36.37 -18.04 2.66
C SER A 445 -36.31 -18.92 1.42
N PHE A 446 -37.13 -19.98 1.37
CA PHE A 446 -37.16 -20.99 0.33
C PHE A 446 -38.58 -21.20 -0.18
N SER A 447 -38.74 -21.19 -1.51
CA SER A 447 -40.02 -21.39 -2.18
C SER A 447 -40.11 -22.80 -2.78
N GLY A 448 -41.24 -23.47 -2.52
CA GLY A 448 -41.49 -24.83 -3.01
C GLY A 448 -41.01 -25.92 -2.05
N ARG A 449 -40.87 -27.15 -2.58
CA ARG A 449 -40.50 -28.35 -1.83
C ARG A 449 -39.52 -29.19 -2.66
N GLN A 450 -38.55 -29.80 -1.98
CA GLN A 450 -37.69 -30.83 -2.58
C GLN A 450 -38.56 -32.00 -3.09
N PRO A 451 -38.30 -32.60 -4.26
CA PRO A 451 -39.00 -33.80 -4.72
C PRO A 451 -38.91 -34.92 -3.67
N ALA A 452 -40.06 -35.48 -3.25
CA ALA A 452 -40.13 -36.44 -2.14
C ALA A 452 -39.61 -35.91 -0.78
N GLY A 453 -39.40 -34.59 -0.64
CA GLY A 453 -38.81 -33.93 0.52
C GLY A 453 -39.74 -33.77 1.71
N ILE A 454 -39.28 -33.10 2.77
CA ILE A 454 -40.17 -32.73 3.88
C ILE A 454 -41.15 -31.61 3.49
N ASP A 455 -42.24 -31.45 4.25
CA ASP A 455 -43.11 -30.27 4.21
C ASP A 455 -42.48 -29.10 5.02
N PRO A 456 -41.96 -28.05 4.36
CA PRO A 456 -41.32 -26.93 5.04
C PRO A 456 -42.33 -26.08 5.84
N ALA A 457 -43.61 -26.04 5.45
CA ALA A 457 -44.64 -25.29 6.17
C ALA A 457 -44.99 -25.98 7.50
N TYR A 458 -45.10 -27.31 7.49
CA TYR A 458 -45.30 -28.08 8.72
C TYR A 458 -44.08 -27.99 9.64
N LEU A 459 -42.87 -28.15 9.09
CA LEU A 459 -41.61 -27.98 9.83
C LEU A 459 -41.57 -26.64 10.56
N ARG A 460 -41.92 -25.53 9.90
CA ARG A 460 -41.89 -24.20 10.53
C ARG A 460 -43.03 -23.98 11.53
N SER A 461 -44.25 -24.32 11.16
CA SER A 461 -45.45 -23.97 11.94
C SER A 461 -45.64 -24.79 13.22
N GLN A 462 -45.10 -26.00 13.27
CA GLN A 462 -45.20 -26.91 14.42
C GLN A 462 -43.83 -27.15 15.06
N ILE A 463 -42.91 -27.81 14.34
CA ILE A 463 -41.65 -28.29 14.96
C ILE A 463 -40.72 -27.14 15.35
N TYR A 464 -40.46 -26.19 14.45
CA TYR A 464 -39.65 -25.03 14.77
C TYR A 464 -40.33 -24.12 15.80
N ARG A 465 -41.66 -24.00 15.74
CA ARG A 465 -42.43 -23.21 16.73
C ARG A 465 -42.22 -23.73 18.15
N ASP A 466 -42.14 -25.04 18.32
CA ASP A 466 -42.01 -25.68 19.63
C ASP A 466 -40.55 -25.71 20.11
N THR A 467 -39.62 -26.07 19.22
CA THR A 467 -38.18 -26.17 19.55
C THR A 467 -37.47 -24.82 19.62
N ARG A 468 -37.92 -23.83 18.84
CA ARG A 468 -37.28 -22.52 18.62
C ARG A 468 -35.82 -22.60 18.18
N ASN A 469 -35.37 -23.75 17.65
CA ASN A 469 -33.98 -23.94 17.27
C ASN A 469 -33.75 -23.55 15.80
N PRO A 470 -33.00 -22.47 15.51
CA PRO A 470 -32.72 -22.05 14.14
C PRO A 470 -31.83 -23.04 13.38
N ASP A 471 -31.19 -23.99 14.06
CA ASP A 471 -30.35 -25.01 13.43
C ASP A 471 -31.12 -26.16 12.79
N LEU A 472 -32.46 -26.13 12.89
CA LEU A 472 -33.36 -27.02 12.15
C LEU A 472 -33.44 -26.72 10.64
N PHE A 473 -32.86 -25.60 10.17
CA PHE A 473 -32.92 -25.21 8.76
C PHE A 473 -31.53 -25.18 8.13
N SER A 474 -31.46 -25.72 6.91
CA SER A 474 -30.31 -25.60 6.03
C SER A 474 -30.18 -24.15 5.55
N ARG A 475 -28.96 -23.62 5.58
CA ARG A 475 -28.67 -22.25 5.13
C ARG A 475 -27.23 -22.10 4.70
N ILE A 476 -26.97 -21.13 3.83
CA ILE A 476 -25.63 -20.61 3.60
C ILE A 476 -25.42 -19.51 4.64
N ASP A 477 -24.57 -19.75 5.63
CA ASP A 477 -24.30 -18.76 6.67
C ASP A 477 -23.23 -17.77 6.19
N VAL A 478 -23.53 -16.47 6.34
CA VAL A 478 -22.67 -15.35 5.95
C VAL A 478 -22.54 -14.32 7.09
N SER A 479 -22.96 -14.70 8.29
CA SER A 479 -23.00 -13.79 9.45
C SER A 479 -21.68 -13.73 10.21
N GLN A 480 -20.86 -14.78 10.10
CA GLN A 480 -19.67 -14.94 10.93
C GLN A 480 -18.48 -14.14 10.38
N PRO A 481 -17.72 -13.44 11.23
CA PRO A 481 -16.45 -12.83 10.85
C PRO A 481 -15.43 -13.87 10.36
N TYR A 482 -14.54 -13.46 9.46
CA TYR A 482 -13.42 -14.32 9.00
C TYR A 482 -12.28 -14.33 10.04
N GLN A 483 -12.54 -14.92 11.20
CA GLN A 483 -11.61 -14.98 12.34
C GLN A 483 -11.87 -16.22 13.20
N LEU A 484 -10.82 -16.74 13.85
CA LEU A 484 -10.95 -17.86 14.79
C LEU A 484 -11.63 -17.49 16.12
N GLN A 485 -11.53 -16.22 16.53
CA GLN A 485 -12.20 -15.70 17.71
C GLN A 485 -13.30 -14.72 17.30
N ALA A 486 -14.51 -15.24 17.06
CA ALA A 486 -15.69 -14.42 16.77
C ALA A 486 -16.10 -13.64 18.04
N GLY A 487 -15.67 -12.39 18.15
CA GLY A 487 -16.04 -11.53 19.28
C GLY A 487 -15.44 -10.12 19.29
N GLN A 488 -14.36 -9.88 18.55
CA GLN A 488 -13.77 -8.55 18.41
C GLN A 488 -14.23 -7.91 17.10
N PRO A 489 -14.99 -6.80 17.12
CA PRO A 489 -15.29 -6.08 15.89
C PRO A 489 -13.98 -5.63 15.23
N LEU A 490 -13.85 -5.90 13.93
CA LEU A 490 -12.71 -5.44 13.17
C LEU A 490 -12.71 -3.90 13.09
N PRO A 491 -11.55 -3.26 13.25
CA PRO A 491 -11.46 -1.81 13.11
C PRO A 491 -11.84 -1.41 11.68
N GLN A 492 -12.63 -0.36 11.55
CA GLN A 492 -12.85 0.30 10.27
C GLN A 492 -11.63 1.18 9.95
N PRO A 493 -11.11 1.13 8.72
CA PRO A 493 -9.97 1.95 8.34
C PRO A 493 -10.35 3.43 8.26
N VAL A 494 -9.44 4.30 8.69
CA VAL A 494 -9.61 5.77 8.55
C VAL A 494 -8.75 6.30 7.42
N PHE A 495 -9.39 6.86 6.41
CA PHE A 495 -8.73 7.54 5.29
C PHE A 495 -8.96 9.05 5.35
N TYR A 496 -8.22 9.73 4.49
CA TYR A 496 -8.28 11.17 4.36
C TYR A 496 -8.35 11.52 2.87
N LEU A 497 -9.12 12.55 2.57
CA LEU A 497 -9.23 13.08 1.22
C LEU A 497 -7.97 13.85 0.85
N LYS A 498 -7.67 13.85 -0.45
CA LYS A 498 -6.59 14.66 -0.99
C LYS A 498 -6.97 16.13 -0.80
N ARG A 499 -6.11 16.90 -0.12
CA ARG A 499 -6.29 18.34 0.18
C ARG A 499 -7.40 18.69 1.18
N TRP A 500 -8.16 17.72 1.67
CA TRP A 500 -9.24 17.96 2.62
C TRP A 500 -8.99 17.12 3.87
N ALA A 501 -8.87 17.79 5.03
CA ALA A 501 -8.61 17.15 6.31
C ALA A 501 -9.80 16.30 6.85
N GLY A 502 -10.87 16.15 6.06
CA GLY A 502 -11.99 15.31 6.42
C GLY A 502 -11.57 13.84 6.49
N ARG A 503 -11.67 13.28 7.70
CA ARG A 503 -11.63 11.83 7.91
C ARG A 503 -12.81 11.20 7.20
N ILE A 504 -12.56 10.11 6.50
CA ILE A 504 -13.56 9.34 5.78
C ILE A 504 -13.30 7.85 6.00
N GLU A 505 -14.36 7.07 6.01
CA GLU A 505 -14.29 5.60 6.12
C GLU A 505 -14.52 4.92 4.76
N ASP A 506 -15.05 5.63 3.76
CA ASP A 506 -15.26 5.08 2.42
C ASP A 506 -13.91 4.94 1.69
N PRO A 507 -13.40 3.72 1.45
CA PRO A 507 -12.12 3.51 0.78
C PRO A 507 -12.16 4.01 -0.66
N GLY A 508 -13.32 4.04 -1.32
CA GLY A 508 -13.46 4.59 -2.67
C GLY A 508 -13.12 6.08 -2.74
N LEU A 509 -13.27 6.81 -1.63
CA LEU A 509 -12.89 8.22 -1.53
C LEU A 509 -11.44 8.41 -1.06
N ALA A 510 -10.71 7.35 -0.73
CA ALA A 510 -9.31 7.43 -0.32
C ALA A 510 -8.44 8.06 -1.42
N ALA A 511 -7.58 8.99 -1.00
CA ALA A 511 -6.67 9.70 -1.88
C ALA A 511 -5.55 8.79 -2.40
N VAL A 512 -5.21 8.91 -3.69
CA VAL A 512 -4.11 8.13 -4.27
C VAL A 512 -2.79 8.46 -3.56
N PRO A 513 -1.98 7.46 -3.17
CA PRO A 513 -0.72 7.66 -2.45
C PRO A 513 0.28 8.55 -3.21
N PHE A 514 1.20 9.18 -2.49
CA PHE A 514 2.28 10.02 -3.04
C PHE A 514 1.79 11.16 -3.96
N ALA A 515 0.58 11.69 -3.77
CA ALA A 515 -0.05 12.61 -4.72
C ALA A 515 0.36 14.10 -4.58
N HIS A 516 1.12 14.47 -3.55
CA HIS A 516 1.64 15.82 -3.35
C HIS A 516 2.85 16.08 -4.25
N ILE A 517 2.58 16.59 -5.46
CA ILE A 517 3.61 16.84 -6.48
C ILE A 517 4.74 17.77 -6.01
N ASN A 518 4.45 18.67 -5.06
CA ASN A 518 5.44 19.60 -4.50
C ASN A 518 6.58 18.85 -3.80
N LEU A 519 6.30 17.68 -3.23
CA LEU A 519 7.28 16.84 -2.53
C LEU A 519 8.08 15.93 -3.46
N TRP A 520 7.76 15.90 -4.77
CA TRP A 520 8.48 15.05 -5.72
C TRP A 520 9.90 15.58 -5.96
N ALA A 521 10.87 14.68 -5.82
CA ALA A 521 12.28 14.95 -6.07
C ALA A 521 12.50 15.33 -7.54
N ARG A 522 11.86 14.57 -8.43
CA ARG A 522 12.00 14.71 -9.87
C ARG A 522 10.67 14.45 -10.57
N GLN A 523 10.40 15.21 -11.63
CA GLN A 523 9.13 15.13 -12.35
C GLN A 523 9.35 14.99 -13.86
N ARG A 524 8.48 14.20 -14.50
CA ARG A 524 8.37 14.04 -15.97
C ARG A 524 9.68 13.59 -16.63
N ILE A 525 10.43 12.73 -15.93
CA ILE A 525 11.71 12.20 -16.41
C ILE A 525 11.49 11.17 -17.53
N SER A 526 12.27 11.27 -18.61
CA SER A 526 12.29 10.26 -19.68
C SER A 526 13.06 9.01 -19.26
N ARG A 527 12.86 7.89 -19.97
CA ARG A 527 13.69 6.69 -19.73
C ARG A 527 15.19 6.99 -19.86
N ARG A 528 15.59 7.76 -20.87
CA ARG A 528 16.99 8.17 -21.08
C ARG A 528 17.55 8.95 -19.90
N GLN A 529 16.75 9.86 -19.33
CA GLN A 529 17.17 10.65 -18.18
C GLN A 529 17.29 9.82 -16.89
N LEU A 530 16.57 8.70 -16.76
CA LEU A 530 16.80 7.75 -15.64
C LEU A 530 18.22 7.18 -15.69
N GLU A 531 18.71 6.86 -16.90
CA GLU A 531 20.07 6.36 -17.10
C GLU A 531 21.11 7.49 -16.90
N GLU A 532 20.89 8.66 -17.52
CA GLU A 532 21.80 9.81 -17.41
C GLU A 532 21.98 10.30 -15.97
N PHE A 533 20.92 10.25 -15.15
CA PHE A 533 20.98 10.62 -13.75
C PHE A 533 21.43 9.48 -12.83
N GLY A 534 21.77 8.31 -13.37
CA GLY A 534 22.20 7.15 -12.59
C GLY A 534 21.12 6.57 -11.68
N ILE A 535 19.84 6.82 -11.99
CA ILE A 535 18.68 6.31 -11.24
C ILE A 535 18.44 4.86 -11.63
N TYR A 536 18.38 4.54 -12.92
CA TYR A 536 18.24 3.16 -13.39
C TYR A 536 19.27 2.87 -14.47
N ASN A 537 20.08 1.84 -14.27
CA ASN A 537 21.03 1.36 -15.27
C ASN A 537 20.72 -0.10 -15.59
N PRO A 538 20.09 -0.40 -16.75
CA PRO A 538 19.76 -1.77 -17.14
C PRO A 538 20.99 -2.67 -17.24
N ARG A 539 22.10 -2.18 -17.82
CA ARG A 539 23.31 -2.98 -18.05
C ARG A 539 24.04 -3.34 -16.76
N LEU A 540 24.12 -2.39 -15.83
CA LEU A 540 24.68 -2.63 -14.49
C LEU A 540 23.68 -3.32 -13.56
N LYS A 541 22.42 -3.46 -14.00
CA LYS A 541 21.32 -4.04 -13.21
C LYS A 541 21.12 -3.34 -11.87
N LYS A 542 21.25 -2.00 -11.86
CA LYS A 542 21.15 -1.18 -10.65
C LYS A 542 20.04 -0.16 -10.72
N LEU A 543 19.28 -0.03 -9.64
CA LEU A 543 18.25 0.98 -9.43
C LEU A 543 18.55 1.76 -8.14
N ASN A 544 18.91 3.03 -8.25
CA ASN A 544 19.22 3.91 -7.14
C ASN A 544 18.04 4.84 -6.88
N LEU A 545 17.37 4.67 -5.75
CA LEU A 545 16.17 5.42 -5.39
C LEU A 545 16.46 6.45 -4.30
N ARG A 546 15.95 7.66 -4.53
CA ARG A 546 16.02 8.77 -3.57
C ARG A 546 14.79 9.66 -3.74
N GLY A 547 13.89 9.63 -2.77
CA GLY A 547 12.66 10.43 -2.82
C GLY A 547 11.63 9.90 -3.83
N ILE A 548 10.70 10.76 -4.25
CA ILE A 548 9.68 10.42 -5.24
C ILE A 548 10.09 10.90 -6.63
N ILE A 549 10.19 9.97 -7.58
CA ILE A 549 10.60 10.20 -8.96
C ILE A 549 9.43 9.86 -9.87
N ASN A 550 8.98 10.83 -10.66
CA ASN A 550 7.91 10.61 -11.64
C ASN A 550 8.44 10.60 -13.08
N CYS A 551 8.16 9.54 -13.81
CA CYS A 551 8.48 9.34 -15.21
C CYS A 551 7.35 9.83 -16.12
N LYS A 552 7.69 10.27 -17.33
CA LYS A 552 6.70 10.64 -18.37
C LYS A 552 6.34 9.50 -19.33
N GLU A 553 7.12 8.42 -19.32
CA GLU A 553 7.00 7.27 -20.22
C GLU A 553 6.89 5.98 -19.40
N PRO A 554 6.23 4.93 -19.91
CA PRO A 554 6.26 3.60 -19.30
C PRO A 554 7.69 3.07 -19.16
N ILE A 555 7.94 2.29 -18.11
CA ILE A 555 9.26 1.74 -17.80
C ILE A 555 9.23 0.22 -17.80
N VAL A 556 10.36 -0.38 -18.19
CA VAL A 556 10.60 -1.81 -18.13
C VAL A 556 11.78 -2.03 -17.19
N LEU A 557 11.57 -2.84 -16.16
CA LEU A 557 12.57 -3.18 -15.16
C LEU A 557 12.98 -4.65 -15.33
N GLY A 558 14.27 -4.93 -15.21
CA GLY A 558 14.81 -6.28 -15.28
C GLY A 558 14.94 -6.87 -16.70
N SER A 559 14.96 -6.04 -17.75
CA SER A 559 15.12 -6.54 -19.13
C SER A 559 16.45 -7.26 -19.38
N GLU A 560 17.49 -6.94 -18.60
CA GLU A 560 18.82 -7.54 -18.66
C GLU A 560 19.07 -8.55 -17.51
N GLY A 561 18.00 -8.97 -16.81
CA GLY A 561 18.04 -9.86 -15.65
C GLY A 561 17.80 -9.14 -14.31
N ASP A 562 17.98 -9.88 -13.21
CA ASP A 562 17.70 -9.42 -11.84
C ASP A 562 18.37 -8.07 -11.53
N ILE A 563 17.60 -7.14 -10.97
CA ILE A 563 18.09 -5.81 -10.59
C ILE A 563 18.32 -5.70 -9.08
N GLU A 564 19.41 -5.02 -8.71
CA GLU A 564 19.72 -4.62 -7.35
C GLU A 564 19.23 -3.18 -7.11
N VAL A 565 18.52 -2.97 -6.00
CA VAL A 565 17.98 -1.67 -5.60
C VAL A 565 18.77 -1.12 -4.40
N THR A 566 19.14 0.16 -4.45
CA THR A 566 19.74 0.87 -3.31
C THR A 566 18.94 2.13 -2.98
N GLY A 567 18.96 2.52 -1.70
CA GLY A 567 18.34 3.74 -1.22
C GLY A 567 16.83 3.63 -1.01
N CYS A 568 16.18 4.76 -0.75
CA CYS A 568 14.77 4.82 -0.38
C CYS A 568 14.01 5.74 -1.31
N GLY A 569 13.02 5.21 -2.03
CA GLY A 569 12.20 6.04 -2.89
C GLY A 569 11.03 5.36 -3.59
N VAL A 570 10.32 6.19 -4.34
CA VAL A 570 9.12 5.82 -5.10
C VAL A 570 9.37 6.16 -6.56
N LEU A 571 9.20 5.19 -7.44
CA LEU A 571 9.25 5.37 -8.88
C LEU A 571 7.84 5.31 -9.45
N ILE A 572 7.33 6.45 -9.87
CA ILE A 572 6.00 6.59 -10.48
C ILE A 572 6.15 6.61 -12.00
N ALA A 573 5.40 5.78 -12.72
CA ALA A 573 5.36 5.82 -14.17
C ALA A 573 3.93 5.64 -14.72
N PRO A 574 3.66 6.04 -15.98
CA PRO A 574 2.41 5.74 -16.66
C PRO A 574 2.16 4.24 -16.86
N GLY A 575 3.18 3.40 -16.73
CA GLY A 575 3.06 1.95 -16.79
C GLY A 575 4.39 1.33 -16.37
N ILE A 576 4.35 0.19 -15.70
CA ILE A 576 5.53 -0.51 -15.22
C ILE A 576 5.43 -1.96 -15.65
N ARG A 577 6.48 -2.48 -16.27
CA ARG A 577 6.63 -3.89 -16.60
C ARG A 577 7.87 -4.44 -15.91
N ILE A 578 7.73 -5.54 -15.18
CA ILE A 578 8.80 -6.21 -14.45
C ILE A 578 9.07 -7.54 -15.15
N GLU A 579 10.27 -7.70 -15.71
CA GLU A 579 10.68 -8.86 -16.51
C GLU A 579 11.58 -9.85 -15.76
N SER A 580 12.14 -9.44 -14.62
CA SER A 580 13.08 -10.25 -13.83
C SER A 580 13.03 -9.84 -12.35
N GLY A 581 13.81 -10.51 -11.49
CA GLY A 581 13.77 -10.28 -10.05
C GLY A 581 14.20 -8.87 -9.65
N ILE A 582 13.71 -8.41 -8.50
CA ILE A 582 14.13 -7.14 -7.89
C ILE A 582 14.62 -7.49 -6.49
N LYS A 583 15.87 -7.17 -6.18
CA LYS A 583 16.50 -7.47 -4.89
C LYS A 583 17.01 -6.19 -4.24
N LYS A 584 16.80 -6.05 -2.95
CA LYS A 584 17.37 -4.94 -2.18
C LYS A 584 18.84 -5.21 -1.92
N ALA A 585 19.66 -4.16 -1.93
CA ALA A 585 21.07 -4.29 -1.63
C ALA A 585 21.27 -4.73 -0.16
N PRO A 586 22.06 -5.79 0.09
CA PRO A 586 22.23 -6.37 1.41
C PRO A 586 22.85 -5.38 2.40
N GLY A 587 22.39 -5.40 3.65
CA GLY A 587 22.93 -4.55 4.71
C GLY A 587 22.61 -3.04 4.58
N SER A 588 21.74 -2.65 3.65
CA SER A 588 21.31 -1.26 3.46
C SER A 588 19.84 -1.09 3.77
N GLU A 589 19.49 0.05 4.38
CA GLU A 589 18.10 0.46 4.55
C GLU A 589 17.53 0.90 3.19
N THR A 590 16.90 -0.07 2.49
CA THR A 590 16.38 0.13 1.13
C THR A 590 14.86 -0.04 1.10
N ILE A 591 14.17 0.98 0.57
CA ILE A 591 12.74 0.96 0.29
C ILE A 591 12.50 1.24 -1.19
N CYS A 592 11.86 0.30 -1.87
CA CYS A 592 11.49 0.38 -3.27
C CYS A 592 9.98 0.37 -3.40
N VAL A 593 9.39 1.44 -3.91
CA VAL A 593 7.97 1.50 -4.26
C VAL A 593 7.83 1.77 -5.75
N LEU A 594 7.14 0.89 -6.45
CA LEU A 594 6.83 1.02 -7.87
C LEU A 594 5.37 1.39 -8.01
N ALA A 595 5.11 2.57 -8.56
CA ALA A 595 3.78 3.16 -8.56
C ALA A 595 3.29 3.54 -9.96
N THR A 596 2.00 3.34 -10.21
CA THR A 596 1.30 3.83 -11.40
C THR A 596 0.02 4.56 -11.00
N ARG A 597 -0.46 5.44 -11.88
CA ARG A 597 -1.68 6.24 -11.66
C ARG A 597 -2.86 5.63 -12.41
N GLY A 598 -3.30 4.44 -12.00
CA GLY A 598 -4.47 3.73 -12.55
C GLY A 598 -4.16 2.78 -13.71
N GLN A 599 -2.93 2.80 -14.22
CA GLN A 599 -2.47 1.88 -15.28
C GLN A 599 -1.89 0.60 -14.68
N PRO A 600 -1.98 -0.55 -15.36
CA PRO A 600 -1.52 -1.81 -14.79
C PRO A 600 -0.01 -1.83 -14.54
N ILE A 601 0.39 -2.50 -13.46
CA ILE A 601 1.76 -3.00 -13.29
C ILE A 601 1.76 -4.44 -13.81
N VAL A 602 2.55 -4.73 -14.83
CA VAL A 602 2.66 -6.06 -15.42
C VAL A 602 3.88 -6.77 -14.83
N VAL A 603 3.66 -7.93 -14.21
CA VAL A 603 4.72 -8.78 -13.65
C VAL A 603 4.85 -10.02 -14.51
N ASN A 604 5.96 -10.12 -15.25
CA ASN A 604 6.25 -11.19 -16.19
C ASN A 604 7.45 -12.05 -15.76
N THR A 605 7.52 -12.34 -14.46
CA THR A 605 8.59 -13.15 -13.87
C THR A 605 8.04 -13.93 -12.68
N ASP A 606 8.65 -15.09 -12.41
CA ASP A 606 8.46 -15.90 -11.22
C ASP A 606 9.52 -15.62 -10.14
N GLN A 607 10.54 -14.83 -10.48
CA GLN A 607 11.57 -14.40 -9.56
C GLN A 607 11.00 -13.48 -8.48
N ARG A 608 11.65 -13.50 -7.32
CA ARG A 608 11.25 -12.66 -6.18
C ARG A 608 11.37 -11.16 -6.51
N ILE A 609 10.36 -10.40 -6.13
CA ILE A 609 10.29 -8.94 -6.27
C ILE A 609 10.28 -8.31 -4.89
N GLU A 610 11.39 -7.73 -4.46
CA GLU A 610 11.54 -7.02 -3.18
C GLU A 610 11.21 -5.54 -3.34
N ALA A 611 9.93 -5.25 -3.61
CA ALA A 611 9.39 -3.91 -3.79
C ALA A 611 7.92 -3.87 -3.36
N SER A 612 7.39 -2.67 -3.10
CA SER A 612 5.95 -2.46 -2.96
C SER A 612 5.34 -2.04 -4.30
N LEU A 613 4.24 -2.67 -4.71
CA LEU A 613 3.56 -2.39 -5.98
C LEU A 613 2.28 -1.60 -5.72
N VAL A 614 2.18 -0.42 -6.31
CA VAL A 614 1.06 0.50 -6.09
C VAL A 614 0.45 0.89 -7.43
N SER A 615 -0.75 0.45 -7.75
CA SER A 615 -1.47 0.85 -8.96
C SER A 615 -2.83 1.41 -8.59
N MET A 616 -2.94 2.73 -8.49
CA MET A 616 -4.16 3.40 -8.05
C MET A 616 -4.45 4.64 -8.89
N GLY A 617 -5.64 4.67 -9.50
CA GLY A 617 -6.11 5.72 -10.38
C GLY A 617 -6.67 6.93 -9.63
N ILE A 618 -6.49 8.13 -10.18
CA ILE A 618 -7.07 9.35 -9.58
C ILE A 618 -8.57 9.45 -9.90
N LEU A 619 -8.96 9.14 -11.14
CA LEU A 619 -10.34 9.33 -11.63
C LEU A 619 -10.98 8.02 -12.11
N ASP A 620 -10.24 7.25 -12.92
CA ASP A 620 -10.68 6.01 -13.57
C ASP A 620 -10.79 4.81 -12.63
N ARG A 621 -10.07 4.84 -11.52
CA ARG A 621 -10.03 3.79 -10.48
C ARG A 621 -9.83 2.37 -11.03
N ASN A 622 -8.97 2.23 -12.03
CA ASN A 622 -8.74 0.97 -12.75
C ASN A 622 -7.35 0.36 -12.48
N GLY A 623 -6.63 0.87 -11.49
CA GLY A 623 -5.31 0.39 -11.16
C GLY A 623 -5.33 -1.05 -10.65
N HIS A 624 -4.45 -1.89 -11.19
CA HIS A 624 -4.32 -3.30 -10.83
C HIS A 624 -2.90 -3.81 -11.13
N VAL A 625 -2.56 -4.95 -10.55
CA VAL A 625 -1.37 -5.73 -10.94
C VAL A 625 -1.81 -6.87 -11.84
N LYS A 626 -1.05 -7.15 -12.89
CA LYS A 626 -1.27 -8.31 -13.77
C LYS A 626 -0.04 -9.22 -13.70
N ALA A 627 -0.14 -10.31 -12.95
CA ALA A 627 0.91 -11.32 -12.86
C ALA A 627 0.76 -12.36 -13.99
N THR A 628 1.54 -12.25 -15.07
CA THR A 628 1.50 -13.20 -16.19
C THR A 628 2.24 -14.51 -15.91
N ARG A 629 2.94 -14.58 -14.77
CA ARG A 629 3.55 -15.77 -14.18
C ARG A 629 3.23 -15.82 -12.69
N ARG A 630 3.64 -16.88 -11.99
CA ARG A 630 3.57 -16.97 -10.53
C ARG A 630 4.14 -15.71 -9.87
N LEU A 631 3.35 -15.04 -9.05
CA LEU A 631 3.78 -13.83 -8.36
C LEU A 631 4.51 -14.22 -7.07
N ASN A 632 5.71 -13.67 -6.88
CA ASN A 632 6.47 -13.78 -5.63
C ASN A 632 6.87 -12.38 -5.16
N LEU A 633 5.94 -11.69 -4.49
CA LEU A 633 6.12 -10.32 -4.03
C LEU A 633 6.57 -10.31 -2.57
N TYR A 634 7.64 -9.58 -2.27
CA TYR A 634 8.08 -9.25 -0.91
C TYR A 634 8.02 -7.73 -0.71
N GLY A 635 6.95 -7.25 -0.07
CA GLY A 635 6.59 -5.83 0.04
C GLY A 635 5.10 -5.65 0.26
N ALA A 636 4.55 -4.50 -0.12
CA ALA A 636 3.11 -4.22 -0.06
C ALA A 636 2.48 -4.23 -1.47
N MET A 637 1.19 -4.57 -1.56
CA MET A 637 0.41 -4.35 -2.78
C MET A 637 -0.77 -3.41 -2.49
N ALA A 638 -0.89 -2.34 -3.27
CA ALA A 638 -2.03 -1.43 -3.20
C ALA A 638 -2.62 -1.19 -4.59
N VAL A 639 -3.88 -1.56 -4.77
CA VAL A 639 -4.54 -1.54 -6.07
C VAL A 639 -5.96 -1.02 -5.95
N ASP A 640 -6.52 -0.53 -7.06
CA ASP A 640 -7.96 -0.27 -7.11
C ASP A 640 -8.76 -1.55 -7.17
N ARG A 641 -8.27 -2.49 -7.98
CA ARG A 641 -8.86 -3.79 -8.26
C ARG A 641 -7.80 -4.87 -8.21
N LEU A 642 -8.13 -6.05 -7.69
CA LEU A 642 -7.22 -7.18 -7.68
C LEU A 642 -7.08 -7.78 -9.08
N ALA A 643 -8.22 -7.92 -9.78
CA ALA A 643 -8.33 -8.49 -11.12
C ALA A 643 -7.56 -9.82 -11.26
N ILE A 644 -7.71 -10.68 -10.26
CA ILE A 644 -6.98 -11.95 -10.13
C ILE A 644 -7.31 -12.93 -11.27
N ASP A 645 -8.47 -12.76 -11.91
CA ASP A 645 -8.86 -13.48 -13.13
C ASP A 645 -7.89 -13.28 -14.29
N LYS A 646 -7.12 -12.17 -14.28
CA LYS A 646 -6.11 -11.85 -15.31
C LYS A 646 -4.72 -12.36 -14.96
N TRP A 647 -4.54 -12.99 -13.81
CA TRP A 647 -3.27 -13.56 -13.38
C TRP A 647 -3.09 -14.95 -13.97
N ALA A 648 -1.85 -15.46 -13.95
CA ALA A 648 -1.54 -16.82 -14.38
C ALA A 648 -2.44 -17.83 -13.65
N ALA A 649 -3.19 -18.62 -14.41
CA ALA A 649 -4.06 -19.66 -13.87
C ALA A 649 -3.26 -20.87 -13.40
N ASN A 650 -3.82 -21.61 -12.44
CA ASN A 650 -3.25 -22.81 -11.80
C ASN A 650 -1.92 -22.56 -11.08
N GLU A 651 -1.67 -21.32 -10.66
CA GLU A 651 -0.48 -20.92 -9.93
C GLU A 651 -0.84 -20.48 -8.50
N GLU A 652 0.09 -20.72 -7.58
CA GLU A 652 0.05 -20.17 -6.21
C GLU A 652 0.89 -18.90 -6.12
N HIS A 653 0.20 -17.77 -6.08
CA HIS A 653 0.76 -16.44 -5.95
C HIS A 653 0.99 -16.09 -4.47
N HIS A 654 2.09 -15.41 -4.19
CA HIS A 654 2.43 -14.96 -2.86
C HIS A 654 2.63 -13.45 -2.79
N ILE A 655 2.04 -12.86 -1.76
CA ILE A 655 2.35 -11.51 -1.28
C ILE A 655 2.85 -11.66 0.15
N THR A 656 4.14 -11.51 0.36
CA THR A 656 4.74 -11.50 1.69
C THR A 656 5.03 -10.07 2.08
N TYR A 657 4.39 -9.60 3.15
CA TYR A 657 4.61 -8.24 3.65
C TYR A 657 6.04 -8.06 4.15
N ASP A 658 6.67 -6.95 3.76
CA ASP A 658 8.00 -6.57 4.24
C ASP A 658 7.91 -5.84 5.59
N PRO A 659 8.37 -6.44 6.70
CA PRO A 659 8.32 -5.82 8.03
C PRO A 659 9.07 -4.48 8.10
N ALA A 660 10.03 -4.21 7.20
CA ALA A 660 10.73 -2.92 7.16
C ALA A 660 9.80 -1.73 6.79
N LEU A 661 8.62 -2.01 6.23
CA LEU A 661 7.58 -1.02 5.99
C LEU A 661 6.82 -0.66 7.28
N LYS A 662 6.94 -1.48 8.33
CA LYS A 662 6.29 -1.25 9.62
C LYS A 662 7.29 -0.72 10.64
N ARG A 663 7.22 0.58 10.94
CA ARG A 663 8.24 1.29 11.73
C ARG A 663 7.65 2.14 12.83
N GLN A 664 8.43 2.29 13.90
CA GLN A 664 8.12 3.20 15.02
C GLN A 664 8.43 4.66 14.67
N ASN A 665 9.43 4.90 13.83
CA ASN A 665 9.82 6.24 13.38
C ASN A 665 9.59 6.38 11.87
N ASP A 666 9.19 7.57 11.45
CA ASP A 666 9.04 7.92 10.04
C ASP A 666 10.41 7.85 9.32
N LEU A 667 10.41 7.27 8.11
CA LEU A 667 11.56 7.26 7.23
C LEU A 667 11.46 8.39 6.21
N TYR A 668 12.17 9.48 6.50
CA TYR A 668 12.22 10.64 5.62
C TYR A 668 13.28 10.51 4.53
N GLN A 669 13.10 11.27 3.45
CA GLN A 669 14.10 11.53 2.42
C GLN A 669 14.17 13.03 2.14
N ILE A 670 15.41 13.53 1.96
CA ILE A 670 15.68 14.91 1.59
C ILE A 670 16.07 14.97 0.13
N ASN A 671 15.45 15.90 -0.60
CA ASN A 671 15.84 16.23 -1.97
C ASN A 671 16.22 17.71 -2.05
N ILE A 672 17.46 18.00 -2.43
CA ILE A 672 17.96 19.37 -2.61
C ILE A 672 18.08 19.64 -4.11
N ALA A 673 17.52 20.77 -4.55
CA ALA A 673 17.60 21.21 -5.93
C ALA A 673 19.04 21.57 -6.30
N ARG A 674 19.53 21.01 -7.41
CA ARG A 674 20.83 21.39 -7.99
C ARG A 674 20.81 22.77 -8.62
N TRP A 675 19.63 23.31 -8.90
CA TRP A 675 19.46 24.64 -9.44
C TRP A 675 19.45 25.66 -8.31
N THR A 676 20.29 26.68 -8.46
CA THR A 676 20.29 27.84 -7.58
C THR A 676 19.05 28.69 -7.89
N THR A 677 18.22 28.93 -6.88
CA THR A 677 17.01 29.76 -7.03
C THR A 677 17.29 31.25 -6.83
N PHE A 678 18.35 31.55 -6.06
CA PHE A 678 18.85 32.91 -5.84
C PHE A 678 20.36 32.87 -5.60
N GLU A 679 21.07 33.83 -6.18
CA GLU A 679 22.50 34.04 -5.95
C GLU A 679 22.76 35.51 -5.64
N ARG A 680 23.59 35.76 -4.63
CA ARG A 680 24.12 37.09 -4.32
C ARG A 680 25.61 37.01 -4.09
N VAL A 681 26.34 37.90 -4.75
CA VAL A 681 27.77 38.14 -4.53
C VAL A 681 27.92 39.54 -3.98
N VAL A 682 28.59 39.66 -2.84
CA VAL A 682 28.95 40.95 -2.24
C VAL A 682 30.46 41.01 -2.16
N GLU A 683 31.04 41.90 -2.96
CA GLU A 683 32.46 42.25 -2.91
C GLU A 683 32.60 43.48 -2.00
N LYS A 684 33.54 43.41 -1.07
CA LYS A 684 33.90 44.55 -0.23
C LYS A 684 35.30 44.99 -0.61
N ASP A 685 35.39 46.20 -1.14
CA ASP A 685 36.65 46.80 -1.58
C ASP A 685 37.18 47.90 -0.63
N GLU A 686 36.42 48.26 0.42
CA GLU A 686 36.75 49.31 1.41
C GLU A 686 36.57 48.88 2.86
#